data_AF-A0A0W0TDW2-F1
#
_entry.id   AF-A0A0W0TDW2-F1
#
_cell.length_a   1.000
_cell.length_b   1.000
_cell.length_c   1.000
_cell.angle_alpha   90.00
_cell.angle_beta   90.00
_cell.angle_gamma   90.00
#
_symmetry.space_group_name_H-M   'P 1'
#
loop_
_entity.id
_entity.type
_entity.pdbx_description
1 polymer ?
#
loop_
_entity_poly.entity_id
_entity_poly.type
_entity_poly.pdbx_seq_one_letter_code
_entity_poly.pdbx_strand_id
1 'polypeptide(L)'
;MGIPSVNPTGITSESLHNQNCYAYLRALKIPESVFNSLEALDAKLADGLRQIHQQEDYNPRFAYADLYTRFFTVAEENIKTIFDEPRQNLTRQLANNIGLKHFVETAAIEEAEIDEEKNNETREFLPEELAKRKEREESLAKTRALRTAIKSDLAQTPNKEEDIRQQIRSLDEFILSIYDNDNHILETTFTAIQKIPLEHTPMSSSVEKGIAHFFPSSPSTINLHSQTPAQAGSAYGRLTAMTTGDFKPQHTTSLATIRHYQYNLDRRLREYRIGTQAQRHHGEVRISPLFERWLDLHADAEYDPSKPRKITHVYFNNLGRDRDDFEGKKEKALTEALHKLEGRHPNLVVITLPADKGLMHQSEFLKTTDQHDFKETFDEFFKIASQDKTAKNATKDFYISAEARSLIFRNEEKELKKLLQKSFAKIGIEEGKPLTSAQRQAVWFHFIKFELTNHILEKLDPNSVNFSCKDAIDRGGVSSAYYNLMKSIEAKVPLTREEFERALHAAPTVVKARGMNHHSKIIWNTVDAYINNNFDTIFNDPKLAWMIEWRDLNCPHSRVDDLLSLRLSQVQKQLDKAQDTASTSEQQFLDLEQEVITLIKQQHELGVSGKRLLLETVTRTSQLIAQPDNKNAAERYQKLAKQLTIKYPYLNIGVGLLKIFSGLLIYIASFGKAQKWITEGRATRMAGLQADARRTLIDKMDSIKNQLKITKIPPELREENLTAIIKLLGSNLFKGESGDDPDIISEIKGILQDIHPENSQEYEQELTKIKKLIAAKEDNFNEATASVLKAFSHHGTFKEIRSVLSENPLMQEIMDTGEHVSRNLF
;
A
#
# COMPACT_ATOMS: atom_id res chain seq x y z
N MET A 1 7.77 -17.63 -21.64
CA MET A 1 9.17 -17.66 -21.19
C MET A 1 9.15 -17.86 -19.68
N GLY A 2 9.79 -18.91 -19.19
CA GLY A 2 9.78 -19.28 -17.78
C GLY A 2 10.41 -18.19 -16.91
N ILE A 3 9.80 -17.93 -15.76
CA ILE A 3 10.30 -16.99 -14.76
C ILE A 3 11.13 -17.81 -13.77
N PRO A 4 12.45 -17.65 -13.69
CA PRO A 4 13.17 -18.02 -12.49
C PRO A 4 12.95 -16.89 -11.48
N SER A 5 11.86 -16.95 -10.71
CA SER A 5 11.79 -16.23 -9.44
C SER A 5 12.18 -17.25 -8.38
N VAL A 6 13.48 -17.52 -8.30
CA VAL A 6 14.04 -18.19 -7.13
C VAL A 6 13.73 -17.23 -5.98
N ASN A 7 12.83 -17.63 -5.08
CA ASN A 7 12.59 -16.91 -3.84
C ASN A 7 13.93 -16.85 -3.10
N PRO A 8 14.62 -15.69 -3.07
CA PRO A 8 15.97 -15.61 -2.52
C PRO A 8 15.99 -15.84 -1.00
N THR A 9 14.81 -15.76 -0.36
CA THR A 9 14.63 -15.96 1.08
C THR A 9 14.19 -17.39 1.44
N GLY A 10 13.71 -18.17 0.47
CA GLY A 10 13.13 -19.50 0.73
C GLY A 10 11.86 -19.52 1.59
N ILE A 11 11.29 -18.35 1.93
CA ILE A 11 10.13 -18.27 2.83
C ILE A 11 8.86 -18.83 2.19
N THR A 12 8.21 -19.79 2.86
CA THR A 12 6.92 -20.34 2.43
C THR A 12 5.77 -19.48 2.97
N SER A 13 4.56 -19.61 2.39
CA SER A 13 3.38 -18.92 2.92
C SER A 13 3.06 -19.31 4.38
N GLU A 14 3.34 -20.57 4.74
CA GLU A 14 3.21 -21.07 6.10
C GLU A 14 4.24 -20.45 7.05
N SER A 15 5.52 -20.41 6.65
CA SER A 15 6.59 -19.82 7.44
C SER A 15 6.34 -18.33 7.73
N LEU A 16 5.89 -17.57 6.72
CA LEU A 16 5.49 -16.18 6.90
C LEU A 16 4.30 -16.05 7.85
N HIS A 17 3.27 -16.89 7.71
CA HIS A 17 2.12 -16.84 8.60
C HIS A 17 2.51 -17.14 10.05
N ASN A 18 3.34 -18.15 10.25
CA ASN A 18 3.85 -18.55 11.56
C ASN A 18 4.66 -17.42 12.22
N GLN A 19 5.49 -16.72 11.44
CA GLN A 19 6.23 -15.54 11.90
C GLN A 19 5.29 -14.39 12.28
N ASN A 20 4.25 -14.14 11.48
CA ASN A 20 3.27 -13.10 11.77
C ASN A 20 2.43 -13.43 13.02
N CYS A 21 2.07 -14.70 13.24
CA CYS A 21 1.38 -15.14 14.46
C CYS A 21 2.28 -15.01 15.69
N TYR A 22 3.58 -15.30 15.58
CA TYR A 22 4.54 -15.03 16.66
C TYR A 22 4.57 -13.54 17.03
N ALA A 23 4.74 -12.66 16.05
CA ALA A 23 4.77 -11.21 16.28
C ALA A 23 3.48 -10.70 16.94
N TYR A 24 2.32 -11.19 16.48
CA TYR A 24 1.04 -10.86 17.07
C TYR A 24 0.91 -11.32 18.54
N LEU A 25 1.21 -12.60 18.82
CA LEU A 25 1.08 -13.18 20.14
C LEU A 25 2.06 -12.57 21.15
N ARG A 26 3.27 -12.22 20.70
CA ARG A 26 4.29 -11.55 21.51
C ARG A 26 3.88 -10.13 21.91
N ALA A 27 3.06 -9.47 21.09
CA ALA A 27 2.57 -8.12 21.36
C ALA A 27 1.34 -8.09 22.30
N LEU A 28 0.79 -9.24 22.68
CA LEU A 28 -0.30 -9.30 23.66
C LEU A 28 0.20 -8.92 25.05
N LYS A 29 -0.64 -8.22 25.81
CA LYS A 29 -0.36 -7.85 27.20
C LYS A 29 -1.13 -8.77 28.14
N ILE A 30 -0.56 -9.91 28.52
CA ILE A 30 -1.28 -10.93 29.30
C ILE A 30 -0.86 -10.85 30.77
N PRO A 31 -1.74 -10.41 31.70
CA PRO A 31 -1.43 -10.42 33.13
C PRO A 31 -1.47 -11.84 33.69
N GLU A 32 -0.79 -12.04 34.84
CA GLU A 32 -0.69 -13.34 35.50
C GLU A 32 -2.07 -13.95 35.84
N SER A 33 -3.04 -13.12 36.21
CA SER A 33 -4.42 -13.56 36.46
C SER A 33 -5.09 -14.18 35.23
N VAL A 34 -4.80 -13.65 34.03
CA VAL A 34 -5.28 -14.20 32.76
C VAL A 34 -4.52 -15.48 32.43
N PHE A 35 -3.20 -15.54 32.66
CA PHE A 35 -2.45 -16.78 32.48
C PHE A 35 -2.99 -17.91 33.37
N ASN A 36 -3.26 -17.64 34.65
CA ASN A 36 -3.83 -18.63 35.57
C ASN A 36 -5.21 -19.12 35.11
N SER A 37 -6.04 -18.19 34.60
CA SER A 37 -7.36 -18.53 34.05
C SER A 37 -7.23 -19.39 32.79
N LEU A 38 -6.32 -19.03 31.89
CA LEU A 38 -6.02 -19.81 30.69
C LEU A 38 -5.41 -21.17 31.03
N GLU A 39 -4.59 -21.27 32.07
CA GLU A 39 -3.97 -22.53 32.49
C GLU A 39 -5.02 -23.52 33.04
N ALA A 40 -5.98 -23.00 33.82
CA ALA A 40 -7.11 -23.77 34.32
C ALA A 40 -8.04 -24.27 33.19
N LEU A 41 -8.20 -23.49 32.12
CA LEU A 41 -9.02 -23.86 30.96
C LEU A 41 -8.26 -24.74 29.96
N ASP A 42 -6.99 -24.42 29.75
CA ASP A 42 -6.10 -24.98 28.74
C ASP A 42 -4.62 -24.74 29.06
N ALA A 43 -4.05 -25.61 29.90
CA ALA A 43 -2.64 -25.55 30.32
C ALA A 43 -1.65 -25.42 29.15
N LYS A 44 -1.88 -26.14 28.04
CA LYS A 44 -0.99 -26.08 26.87
C LYS A 44 -0.99 -24.71 26.19
N LEU A 45 -2.15 -24.05 26.16
CA LEU A 45 -2.25 -22.69 25.64
C LEU A 45 -1.47 -21.72 26.55
N ALA A 46 -1.67 -21.79 27.86
CA ALA A 46 -0.97 -20.94 28.82
C ALA A 46 0.55 -21.12 28.73
N ASP A 47 1.04 -22.38 28.72
CA ASP A 47 2.46 -22.71 28.57
C ASP A 47 3.04 -22.15 27.28
N GLY A 48 2.35 -22.33 26.15
CA GLY A 48 2.80 -21.81 24.86
C GLY A 48 2.88 -20.28 24.82
N LEU A 49 1.92 -19.59 25.43
CA LEU A 49 1.93 -18.13 25.53
C LEU A 49 3.04 -17.63 26.46
N ARG A 50 3.28 -18.28 27.62
CA ARG A 50 4.40 -17.95 28.50
C ARG A 50 5.74 -18.15 27.79
N GLN A 51 5.89 -19.24 27.07
CA GLN A 51 7.09 -19.52 26.27
C GLN A 51 7.36 -18.40 25.26
N ILE A 52 6.34 -17.89 24.56
CA ILE A 52 6.51 -16.76 23.62
C ILE A 52 7.00 -15.49 24.31
N HIS A 53 6.44 -15.16 25.48
CA HIS A 53 6.82 -13.95 26.21
C HIS A 53 8.24 -14.04 26.79
N GLN A 54 8.74 -15.25 27.03
CA GLN A 54 10.11 -15.50 27.48
C GLN A 54 11.10 -15.63 26.31
N GLN A 55 10.61 -15.77 25.08
CA GLN A 55 11.45 -16.00 23.91
C GLN A 55 12.04 -14.68 23.38
N GLU A 56 13.35 -14.66 23.15
CA GLU A 56 14.02 -13.49 22.56
C GLU A 56 13.77 -13.41 21.04
N ASP A 57 13.97 -14.52 20.34
CA ASP A 57 13.97 -14.62 18.88
C ASP A 57 12.96 -15.63 18.35
N TYR A 58 12.36 -15.37 17.19
CA TYR A 58 11.42 -16.29 16.50
C TYR A 58 11.98 -17.71 16.30
N ASN A 59 11.26 -18.74 16.75
CA ASN A 59 11.62 -20.14 16.52
C ASN A 59 10.80 -20.75 15.36
N PRO A 60 11.40 -21.01 14.18
CA PRO A 60 10.67 -21.49 13.02
C PRO A 60 10.08 -22.91 13.17
N ARG A 61 10.42 -23.65 14.24
CA ARG A 61 9.89 -25.00 14.49
C ARG A 61 8.67 -25.02 15.41
N PHE A 62 8.32 -23.89 16.03
CA PHE A 62 7.16 -23.78 16.90
C PHE A 62 5.91 -23.42 16.08
N ALA A 63 4.78 -24.07 16.36
CA ALA A 63 3.51 -23.88 15.64
C ALA A 63 2.72 -22.69 16.19
N TYR A 64 3.18 -21.47 15.95
CA TYR A 64 2.55 -20.24 16.44
C TYR A 64 1.15 -20.01 15.84
N ALA A 65 0.89 -20.45 14.61
CA ALA A 65 -0.43 -20.27 14.01
C ALA A 65 -1.48 -21.20 14.64
N ASP A 66 -1.08 -22.41 15.06
CA ASP A 66 -1.94 -23.30 15.85
C ASP A 66 -2.22 -22.70 17.24
N LEU A 67 -1.19 -22.15 17.90
CA LEU A 67 -1.36 -21.48 19.19
C LEU A 67 -2.25 -20.23 19.09
N TYR A 68 -2.10 -19.45 18.02
CA TYR A 68 -2.94 -18.29 17.72
C TYR A 68 -4.41 -18.67 17.55
N THR A 69 -4.68 -19.69 16.74
CA THR A 69 -6.04 -20.21 16.51
C THR A 69 -6.64 -20.66 17.84
N ARG A 70 -5.87 -21.42 18.64
CA ARG A 70 -6.28 -21.91 19.96
C ARG A 70 -6.54 -20.79 20.95
N PHE A 71 -5.71 -19.75 20.97
CA PHE A 71 -5.91 -18.56 21.81
C PHE A 71 -7.27 -17.94 21.55
N PHE A 72 -7.62 -17.65 20.29
CA PHE A 72 -8.91 -17.04 19.96
C PHE A 72 -10.10 -17.93 20.27
N THR A 73 -9.99 -19.25 20.05
CA THR A 73 -11.03 -20.21 20.43
C THR A 73 -11.29 -20.15 21.94
N VAL A 74 -10.24 -20.36 22.76
CA VAL A 74 -10.38 -20.44 24.22
C VAL A 74 -10.79 -19.08 24.81
N ALA A 75 -10.15 -17.99 24.39
CA ALA A 75 -10.40 -16.66 24.93
C ALA A 75 -11.82 -16.17 24.61
N GLU A 76 -12.30 -16.37 23.39
CA GLU A 76 -13.64 -15.91 23.00
C GLU A 76 -14.76 -16.74 23.65
N GLU A 77 -14.57 -18.06 23.79
CA GLU A 77 -15.55 -18.95 24.42
C GLU A 77 -15.63 -18.77 25.94
N ASN A 78 -14.54 -18.30 26.57
CA ASN A 78 -14.42 -18.20 28.02
C ASN A 78 -14.19 -16.76 28.52
N ILE A 79 -14.53 -15.74 27.71
CA ILE A 79 -14.26 -14.33 28.03
C ILE A 79 -14.86 -13.89 29.37
N LYS A 80 -15.99 -14.49 29.75
CA LYS A 80 -16.66 -14.22 31.02
C LYS A 80 -15.77 -14.60 32.21
N THR A 81 -15.18 -15.78 32.17
CA THR A 81 -14.29 -16.32 33.21
C THR A 81 -12.94 -15.62 33.21
N ILE A 82 -12.41 -15.34 32.01
CA ILE A 82 -11.07 -14.77 31.84
C ILE A 82 -11.04 -13.28 32.21
N PHE A 83 -12.11 -12.53 31.93
CA PHE A 83 -12.13 -11.07 32.04
C PHE A 83 -13.32 -10.52 32.81
N ASP A 84 -14.56 -10.82 32.40
CA ASP A 84 -15.74 -10.13 32.95
C ASP A 84 -15.88 -10.34 34.47
N GLU A 85 -15.82 -11.58 34.94
CA GLU A 85 -15.96 -11.93 36.36
C GLU A 85 -14.78 -11.42 37.22
N PRO A 86 -13.51 -11.66 36.86
CA PRO A 86 -12.37 -11.09 37.59
C PRO A 86 -12.43 -9.57 37.68
N ARG A 87 -12.69 -8.87 36.58
CA ARG A 87 -12.78 -7.41 36.55
C ARG A 87 -13.92 -6.88 37.40
N GLN A 88 -15.11 -7.48 37.31
CA GLN A 88 -16.25 -7.10 38.15
C GLN A 88 -15.97 -7.33 39.64
N ASN A 89 -15.35 -8.45 40.00
CA ASN A 89 -14.99 -8.73 41.39
C ASN A 89 -13.99 -7.68 41.92
N LEU A 90 -12.96 -7.34 41.15
CA LEU A 90 -12.01 -6.29 41.50
C LEU A 90 -12.69 -4.92 41.61
N THR A 91 -13.61 -4.60 40.70
CA THR A 91 -14.38 -3.34 40.74
C THR A 91 -15.26 -3.26 41.99
N ARG A 92 -15.93 -4.35 42.37
CA ARG A 92 -16.71 -4.42 43.62
C ARG A 92 -15.82 -4.27 44.85
N GLN A 93 -14.65 -4.89 44.86
CA GLN A 93 -13.68 -4.72 45.95
C GLN A 93 -13.21 -3.26 46.07
N LEU A 94 -12.90 -2.61 44.95
CA LEU A 94 -12.51 -1.21 44.92
C LEU A 94 -13.63 -0.29 45.44
N ALA A 95 -14.87 -0.50 44.99
CA ALA A 95 -16.02 0.28 45.45
C ALA A 95 -16.28 0.12 46.95
N ASN A 96 -16.15 -1.09 47.48
CA ASN A 96 -16.29 -1.36 48.91
C ASN A 96 -15.22 -0.62 49.73
N ASN A 97 -13.95 -0.62 49.28
CA ASN A 97 -12.86 0.09 49.96
C ASN A 97 -13.11 1.60 49.99
N ILE A 98 -13.54 2.19 48.86
CA ILE A 98 -13.87 3.62 48.76
C ILE A 98 -15.05 3.96 49.69
N GLY A 99 -16.10 3.14 49.70
CA GLY A 99 -17.26 3.35 50.57
C GLY A 99 -16.90 3.32 52.06
N LEU A 100 -16.04 2.38 52.47
CA LEU A 100 -15.52 2.31 53.84
C LEU A 100 -14.70 3.55 54.21
N LYS A 101 -13.88 4.06 53.28
CA LYS A 101 -13.13 5.29 53.48
C LYS A 101 -14.05 6.51 53.68
N HIS A 102 -15.06 6.65 52.83
CA HIS A 102 -16.04 7.74 52.96
C HIS A 102 -16.84 7.67 54.26
N PHE A 103 -17.20 6.47 54.72
CA PHE A 103 -17.81 6.27 56.03
C PHE A 103 -16.91 6.75 57.18
N VAL A 104 -15.62 6.40 57.15
CA VAL A 104 -14.64 6.82 58.17
C VAL A 104 -14.41 8.34 58.17
N GLU A 105 -14.44 8.97 56.99
CA GLU A 105 -14.31 10.41 56.81
C GLU A 105 -15.56 11.17 57.29
N THR A 106 -16.75 10.70 56.95
CA THR A 106 -18.02 11.31 57.39
C THR A 106 -18.18 11.23 58.90
N ALA A 107 -17.89 10.06 59.49
CA ALA A 107 -17.88 9.89 60.94
C ALA A 107 -16.80 10.74 61.65
N ALA A 108 -15.75 11.17 60.94
CA ALA A 108 -14.76 12.12 61.46
C ALA A 108 -15.32 13.53 61.59
N ILE A 109 -16.09 13.95 60.60
CA ILE A 109 -16.69 15.29 60.52
C ILE A 109 -17.77 15.42 61.58
N GLU A 110 -18.67 14.42 61.69
CA GLU A 110 -19.71 14.40 62.74
C GLU A 110 -19.11 14.46 64.16
N GLU A 111 -17.99 13.78 64.38
CA GLU A 111 -17.29 13.83 65.67
C GLU A 111 -16.67 15.21 65.95
N ALA A 112 -16.07 15.85 64.93
CA ALA A 112 -15.50 17.18 65.06
C ALA A 112 -16.57 18.25 65.32
N GLU A 113 -17.73 18.16 64.66
CA GLU A 113 -18.88 19.05 64.88
C GLU A 113 -19.42 18.93 66.31
N ILE A 114 -19.52 17.71 66.84
CA ILE A 114 -19.96 17.47 68.23
C ILE A 114 -18.93 17.98 69.25
N ASP A 115 -17.64 17.80 68.99
CA ASP A 115 -16.59 18.30 69.87
C ASP A 115 -16.48 19.85 69.82
N GLU A 116 -16.83 20.48 68.70
CA GLU A 116 -16.96 21.94 68.57
C GLU A 116 -18.21 22.47 69.31
N GLU A 117 -19.35 21.76 69.23
CA GLU A 117 -20.55 22.04 70.04
C GLU A 117 -20.26 21.95 71.55
N LYS A 118 -19.40 21.01 71.98
CA LYS A 118 -18.94 20.88 73.37
C LYS A 118 -18.08 22.05 73.82
N ASN A 119 -17.23 22.58 72.94
CA ASN A 119 -16.33 23.69 73.28
C ASN A 119 -17.02 25.07 73.28
N ASN A 120 -18.19 25.21 72.65
CA ASN A 120 -19.04 26.41 72.69
C ASN A 120 -19.93 26.48 73.96
N GLU A 121 -19.50 25.87 75.07
CA GLU A 121 -20.18 25.84 76.37
C GLU A 121 -20.31 27.24 77.02
N THR A 122 -21.32 27.99 76.57
CA THR A 122 -21.85 29.18 77.27
C THR A 122 -23.38 29.29 77.22
N ARG A 123 -24.08 28.28 76.71
CA ARG A 123 -25.56 28.23 76.61
C ARG A 123 -26.16 27.20 77.58
N GLU A 124 -27.12 27.62 78.40
CA GLU A 124 -28.00 26.71 79.16
C GLU A 124 -28.93 25.98 78.17
N PHE A 125 -28.74 24.66 78.03
CA PHE A 125 -29.56 23.81 77.16
C PHE A 125 -30.83 23.33 77.88
N LEU A 126 -31.93 23.19 77.14
CA LEU A 126 -33.18 22.63 77.68
C LEU A 126 -33.05 21.11 77.94
N PRO A 127 -33.79 20.53 78.89
CA PRO A 127 -33.70 19.10 79.23
C PRO A 127 -33.89 18.13 78.06
N GLU A 128 -34.72 18.48 77.07
CA GLU A 128 -34.91 17.68 75.84
C GLU A 128 -33.67 17.68 74.94
N GLU A 129 -32.90 18.76 74.90
CA GLU A 129 -31.67 18.86 74.11
C GLU A 129 -30.55 18.03 74.75
N LEU A 130 -30.50 17.99 76.08
CA LEU A 130 -29.59 17.14 76.86
C LEU A 130 -29.84 15.64 76.63
N ALA A 131 -31.10 15.21 76.52
CA ALA A 131 -31.44 13.82 76.22
C ALA A 131 -31.00 13.41 74.81
N LYS A 132 -31.28 14.26 73.80
CA LYS A 132 -30.84 14.05 72.41
C LYS A 132 -29.31 14.04 72.29
N ARG A 133 -28.62 14.87 73.07
CA ARG A 133 -27.14 14.91 73.13
C ARG A 133 -26.56 13.61 73.68
N LYS A 134 -27.12 13.08 74.78
CA LYS A 134 -26.67 11.77 75.34
C LYS A 134 -26.90 10.61 74.37
N GLU A 135 -28.03 10.58 73.68
CA GLU A 135 -28.32 9.54 72.68
C GLU A 135 -27.35 9.60 71.49
N ARG A 136 -27.02 10.82 71.03
CA ARG A 136 -25.96 11.03 70.02
C ARG A 136 -24.59 10.58 70.51
N GLU A 137 -24.22 10.88 71.76
CA GLU A 137 -22.93 10.48 72.34
C GLU A 137 -22.77 8.96 72.48
N GLU A 138 -23.83 8.25 72.88
CA GLU A 138 -23.84 6.78 72.94
C GLU A 138 -23.76 6.13 71.56
N SER A 139 -24.44 6.70 70.57
CA SER A 139 -24.31 6.29 69.16
C SER A 139 -22.88 6.51 68.66
N LEU A 140 -22.29 7.68 68.95
CA LEU A 140 -20.93 8.03 68.55
C LEU A 140 -19.88 7.13 69.20
N ALA A 141 -20.05 6.73 70.46
CA ALA A 141 -19.15 5.81 71.15
C ALA A 141 -19.10 4.43 70.48
N LYS A 142 -20.24 3.92 69.99
CA LYS A 142 -20.30 2.68 69.20
C LYS A 142 -19.63 2.85 67.84
N THR A 143 -19.84 3.99 67.19
CA THR A 143 -19.20 4.33 65.90
C THR A 143 -17.68 4.51 66.03
N ARG A 144 -17.16 5.04 67.15
CA ARG A 144 -15.72 5.21 67.42
C ARG A 144 -14.95 3.89 67.47
N ALA A 145 -15.50 2.87 68.11
CA ALA A 145 -14.86 1.54 68.19
C ALA A 145 -14.77 0.88 66.80
N LEU A 146 -15.87 0.95 66.04
CA LEU A 146 -15.94 0.45 64.67
C LEU A 146 -15.00 1.21 63.74
N ARG A 147 -14.95 2.55 63.86
CA ARG A 147 -14.06 3.42 63.07
C ARG A 147 -12.59 3.15 63.33
N THR A 148 -12.18 2.92 64.57
CA THR A 148 -10.77 2.61 64.89
C THR A 148 -10.32 1.28 64.26
N ALA A 149 -11.19 0.26 64.29
CA ALA A 149 -10.93 -1.00 63.60
C ALA A 149 -10.83 -0.84 62.07
N ILE A 150 -11.77 -0.10 61.47
CA ILE A 150 -11.75 0.17 60.02
C ILE A 150 -10.55 1.04 59.63
N LYS A 151 -10.15 2.02 60.45
CA LYS A 151 -9.01 2.92 60.19
C LYS A 151 -7.67 2.17 60.27
N SER A 152 -7.55 1.20 61.17
CA SER A 152 -6.41 0.27 61.24
C SER A 152 -6.27 -0.54 59.95
N ASP A 153 -7.37 -1.13 59.47
CA ASP A 153 -7.38 -1.86 58.19
C ASP A 153 -7.08 -0.91 57.02
N LEU A 154 -7.76 0.24 56.94
CA LEU A 154 -7.57 1.25 55.90
C LEU A 154 -6.15 1.81 55.84
N ALA A 155 -5.41 1.89 56.96
CA ALA A 155 -4.02 2.34 56.99
C ALA A 155 -3.06 1.36 56.29
N GLN A 156 -3.41 0.07 56.20
CA GLN A 156 -2.70 -0.93 55.39
C GLN A 156 -3.23 -1.01 53.94
N THR A 157 -4.31 -0.27 53.63
CA THR A 157 -5.10 -0.38 52.40
C THR A 157 -4.75 0.60 51.25
N PRO A 158 -3.97 1.71 51.37
CA PRO A 158 -3.71 2.59 50.22
C PRO A 158 -2.95 1.86 49.11
N ASN A 159 -2.01 0.98 49.48
CA ASN A 159 -1.31 0.09 48.55
C ASN A 159 -2.25 -0.95 47.92
N LYS A 160 -3.32 -1.34 48.61
CA LYS A 160 -4.30 -2.33 48.14
C LYS A 160 -5.28 -1.74 47.13
N GLU A 161 -5.72 -0.48 47.32
CA GLU A 161 -6.55 0.21 46.31
C GLU A 161 -5.78 0.41 45.00
N GLU A 162 -4.53 0.87 45.09
CA GLU A 162 -3.69 1.05 43.90
C GLU A 162 -3.38 -0.28 43.21
N ASP A 163 -3.12 -1.34 43.98
CA ASP A 163 -2.94 -2.70 43.45
C ASP A 163 -4.21 -3.20 42.72
N ILE A 164 -5.40 -3.02 43.31
CA ILE A 164 -6.66 -3.37 42.64
C ILE A 164 -6.84 -2.55 41.35
N ARG A 165 -6.55 -1.25 41.36
CA ARG A 165 -6.60 -0.40 40.16
C ARG A 165 -5.60 -0.86 39.12
N GLN A 166 -4.41 -1.31 39.52
CA GLN A 166 -3.40 -1.84 38.62
C GLN A 166 -3.82 -3.18 38.01
N GLN A 167 -4.46 -4.06 38.79
CA GLN A 167 -5.01 -5.32 38.29
C GLN A 167 -6.18 -5.11 37.32
N ILE A 168 -7.07 -4.13 37.58
CA ILE A 168 -8.11 -3.75 36.62
C ILE A 168 -7.47 -3.21 35.34
N ARG A 169 -6.49 -2.29 35.45
CA ARG A 169 -5.77 -1.75 34.30
C ARG A 169 -5.08 -2.84 33.48
N SER A 170 -4.46 -3.83 34.11
CA SER A 170 -3.78 -4.90 33.38
C SER A 170 -4.75 -5.86 32.66
N LEU A 171 -5.94 -6.11 33.24
CA LEU A 171 -7.03 -6.81 32.54
C LEU A 171 -7.55 -5.98 31.35
N ASP A 172 -7.70 -4.67 31.51
CA ASP A 172 -8.15 -3.78 30.45
C ASP A 172 -7.12 -3.72 29.31
N GLU A 173 -5.83 -3.61 29.65
CA GLU A 173 -4.72 -3.66 28.70
C GLU A 173 -4.65 -4.98 27.93
N PHE A 174 -5.02 -6.10 28.56
CA PHE A 174 -5.13 -7.39 27.86
C PHE A 174 -6.16 -7.34 26.73
N ILE A 175 -7.39 -6.89 27.01
CA ILE A 175 -8.44 -6.76 25.98
C ILE A 175 -8.05 -5.75 24.91
N LEU A 176 -7.48 -4.60 25.31
CA LEU A 176 -7.01 -3.59 24.38
C LEU A 176 -5.95 -4.16 23.44
N SER A 177 -4.97 -4.91 23.95
CA SER A 177 -3.87 -5.49 23.16
C SER A 177 -4.29 -6.49 22.07
N ILE A 178 -5.53 -7.00 22.10
CA ILE A 178 -6.07 -7.87 21.04
C ILE A 178 -6.31 -7.07 19.74
N TYR A 179 -6.77 -5.83 19.83
CA TYR A 179 -7.07 -5.02 18.65
C TYR A 179 -6.10 -3.83 18.48
N ASP A 180 -5.59 -3.30 19.58
CA ASP A 180 -4.53 -2.29 19.64
C ASP A 180 -3.14 -2.93 19.51
N ASN A 181 -3.05 -3.99 18.72
CA ASN A 181 -1.88 -4.84 18.58
C ASN A 181 -0.88 -4.22 17.59
N ASP A 182 0.13 -3.53 18.12
CA ASP A 182 1.19 -2.89 17.32
C ASP A 182 2.33 -3.87 16.99
N ASN A 183 2.04 -4.84 16.12
CA ASN A 183 2.96 -5.93 15.79
C ASN A 183 3.85 -5.69 14.55
N HIS A 184 3.68 -4.57 13.85
CA HIS A 184 4.42 -4.22 12.62
C HIS A 184 4.47 -5.34 11.54
N ILE A 185 3.48 -6.24 11.49
CA ILE A 185 3.48 -7.36 10.53
C ILE A 185 3.31 -6.88 9.09
N LEU A 186 2.65 -5.73 8.87
CA LEU A 186 2.44 -5.18 7.53
C LEU A 186 3.75 -4.67 6.93
N GLU A 187 4.57 -3.99 7.72
CA GLU A 187 5.89 -3.48 7.37
C GLU A 187 6.87 -4.61 7.09
N THR A 188 6.90 -5.61 7.99
CA THR A 188 7.76 -6.79 7.85
C THR A 188 7.37 -7.61 6.62
N THR A 189 6.07 -7.85 6.44
CA THR A 189 5.56 -8.58 5.26
C THR A 189 5.85 -7.81 3.98
N PHE A 190 5.64 -6.49 3.95
CA PHE A 190 5.93 -5.69 2.76
C PHE A 190 7.41 -5.73 2.40
N THR A 191 8.31 -5.62 3.38
CA THR A 191 9.76 -5.74 3.17
C THR A 191 10.13 -7.03 2.42
N ALA A 192 9.46 -8.14 2.73
CA ALA A 192 9.69 -9.43 2.06
C ALA A 192 9.23 -9.44 0.59
N ILE A 193 8.14 -8.72 0.26
CA ILE A 193 7.54 -8.74 -1.09
C ILE A 193 7.84 -7.49 -1.93
N GLN A 194 8.41 -6.43 -1.37
CA GLN A 194 8.43 -5.07 -1.94
C GLN A 194 8.98 -5.00 -3.37
N LYS A 195 9.93 -5.85 -3.73
CA LYS A 195 10.47 -5.90 -5.10
C LYS A 195 9.39 -6.20 -6.15
N ILE A 196 8.38 -6.99 -5.81
CA ILE A 196 7.32 -7.40 -6.74
C ILE A 196 6.46 -6.20 -7.18
N PRO A 197 5.83 -5.41 -6.28
CA PRO A 197 5.09 -4.22 -6.68
C PRO A 197 5.99 -3.06 -7.15
N LEU A 198 7.16 -2.84 -6.52
CA LEU A 198 8.03 -1.70 -6.86
C LEU A 198 8.78 -1.86 -8.20
N GLU A 199 8.96 -3.10 -8.66
CA GLU A 199 9.53 -3.42 -9.97
C GLU A 199 8.46 -3.92 -10.96
N HIS A 200 7.16 -3.80 -10.61
CA HIS A 200 6.07 -4.16 -11.51
C HIS A 200 6.15 -3.36 -12.81
N THR A 201 5.93 -4.04 -13.93
CA THR A 201 5.81 -3.41 -15.24
C THR A 201 4.55 -3.88 -15.96
N PRO A 202 4.03 -3.12 -16.95
CA PRO A 202 2.87 -3.51 -17.74
C PRO A 202 2.97 -4.90 -18.40
N MET A 203 4.19 -5.38 -18.62
CA MET A 203 4.48 -6.69 -19.22
C MET A 203 4.57 -7.83 -18.21
N SER A 204 4.82 -7.52 -16.94
CA SER A 204 4.89 -8.54 -15.89
C SER A 204 3.51 -9.14 -15.58
N SER A 205 3.49 -10.29 -14.92
CA SER A 205 2.24 -10.80 -14.35
C SER A 205 1.68 -9.80 -13.34
N SER A 206 0.35 -9.75 -13.19
CA SER A 206 -0.30 -8.95 -12.13
C SER A 206 0.37 -9.17 -10.78
N VAL A 207 0.56 -8.11 -10.00
CA VAL A 207 1.16 -8.16 -8.64
C VAL A 207 0.51 -9.23 -7.77
N GLU A 208 -0.81 -9.42 -7.86
CA GLU A 208 -1.56 -10.53 -7.24
C GLU A 208 -0.87 -11.88 -7.42
N LYS A 209 -0.63 -12.24 -8.69
CA LYS A 209 0.01 -13.50 -9.09
C LYS A 209 1.49 -13.49 -8.77
N GLY A 210 2.20 -12.38 -8.98
CA GLY A 210 3.63 -12.29 -8.66
C GLY A 210 3.90 -12.68 -7.21
N ILE A 211 3.12 -12.13 -6.28
CA ILE A 211 3.20 -12.47 -4.85
C ILE A 211 2.75 -13.92 -4.59
N ALA A 212 1.66 -14.38 -5.22
CA ALA A 212 1.22 -15.77 -5.04
C ALA A 212 2.26 -16.82 -5.49
N HIS A 213 3.05 -16.53 -6.53
CA HIS A 213 4.13 -17.42 -6.97
C HIS A 213 5.40 -17.28 -6.12
N PHE A 214 5.58 -16.15 -5.42
CA PHE A 214 6.74 -15.91 -4.57
C PHE A 214 6.76 -16.84 -3.34
N PHE A 215 5.59 -17.19 -2.81
CA PHE A 215 5.45 -18.10 -1.68
C PHE A 215 5.18 -19.54 -2.16
N PRO A 216 6.20 -20.41 -2.21
CA PRO A 216 5.97 -21.82 -2.53
C PRO A 216 5.11 -22.49 -1.48
N SER A 217 4.48 -23.61 -1.87
CA SER A 217 3.83 -24.51 -0.93
C SER A 217 4.89 -25.22 -0.09
N SER A 218 4.70 -25.25 1.24
CA SER A 218 5.62 -25.96 2.13
C SER A 218 5.46 -27.48 1.94
N PRO A 219 6.55 -28.26 1.79
CA PRO A 219 6.48 -29.72 1.72
C PRO A 219 6.21 -30.38 3.09
N SER A 220 6.52 -29.68 4.19
CA SER A 220 6.24 -30.12 5.56
C SER A 220 5.52 -29.03 6.33
N THR A 221 4.37 -29.37 6.92
CA THR A 221 3.56 -28.46 7.73
C THR A 221 4.00 -28.49 9.18
N ILE A 222 4.41 -27.34 9.72
CA ILE A 222 4.66 -27.13 11.15
C ILE A 222 3.32 -26.97 11.87
N ASN A 223 2.38 -26.29 11.22
CA ASN A 223 1.05 -26.03 11.74
C ASN A 223 0.08 -27.11 11.26
N LEU A 224 -0.45 -27.89 12.20
CA LEU A 224 -1.29 -29.06 11.90
C LEU A 224 -2.79 -28.72 11.88
N HIS A 225 -3.18 -27.64 12.56
CA HIS A 225 -4.59 -27.32 12.82
C HIS A 225 -5.03 -25.99 12.22
N SER A 226 -4.10 -25.09 11.95
CA SER A 226 -4.37 -23.79 11.35
C SER A 226 -4.24 -23.81 9.83
N GLN A 227 -5.08 -22.99 9.18
CA GLN A 227 -5.07 -22.82 7.74
C GLN A 227 -3.92 -21.89 7.33
N THR A 228 -3.16 -22.25 6.30
CA THR A 228 -2.14 -21.33 5.75
C THR A 228 -2.78 -20.24 4.88
N PRO A 229 -2.12 -19.08 4.71
CA PRO A 229 -2.63 -18.03 3.83
C PRO A 229 -2.86 -18.50 2.39
N ALA A 230 -1.97 -19.33 1.83
CA ALA A 230 -2.17 -19.87 0.49
C ALA A 230 -3.40 -20.78 0.39
N GLN A 231 -3.68 -21.59 1.44
CA GLN A 231 -4.90 -22.38 1.52
C GLN A 231 -6.15 -21.49 1.66
N ALA A 232 -6.10 -20.43 2.46
CA ALA A 232 -7.19 -19.46 2.62
C ALA A 232 -7.49 -18.69 1.31
N GLY A 233 -6.46 -18.43 0.50
CA GLY A 233 -6.57 -17.81 -0.82
C GLY A 233 -7.08 -18.74 -1.92
N SER A 234 -7.04 -20.06 -1.71
CA SER A 234 -7.40 -21.06 -2.70
C SER A 234 -8.89 -21.08 -3.05
N ALA A 235 -9.24 -21.66 -4.21
CA ALA A 235 -10.65 -21.83 -4.59
C ALA A 235 -11.43 -22.66 -3.57
N TYR A 236 -10.81 -23.71 -3.02
CA TYR A 236 -11.38 -24.56 -1.98
C TYR A 236 -11.60 -23.79 -0.67
N GLY A 237 -10.59 -23.04 -0.20
CA GLY A 237 -10.70 -22.23 1.02
C GLY A 237 -11.77 -21.14 0.93
N ARG A 238 -11.97 -20.54 -0.26
CA ARG A 238 -13.09 -19.61 -0.48
C ARG A 238 -14.45 -20.31 -0.44
N LEU A 239 -14.56 -21.49 -1.05
CA LEU A 239 -15.80 -22.26 -1.04
C LEU A 239 -16.18 -22.69 0.39
N THR A 240 -15.24 -23.21 1.17
CA THR A 240 -15.51 -23.64 2.55
C THR A 240 -15.96 -22.47 3.42
N ALA A 241 -15.27 -21.32 3.36
CA ALA A 241 -15.68 -20.12 4.09
C ALA A 241 -17.10 -19.62 3.70
N MET A 242 -17.55 -19.93 2.49
CA MET A 242 -18.89 -19.62 2.01
C MET A 242 -19.93 -20.65 2.46
N THR A 243 -19.59 -21.92 2.65
CA THR A 243 -20.55 -22.98 2.96
C THR A 243 -20.67 -23.28 4.45
N THR A 244 -19.62 -23.04 5.24
CA THR A 244 -19.60 -23.40 6.67
C THR A 244 -20.59 -22.57 7.51
N GLY A 245 -21.12 -23.23 8.55
CA GLY A 245 -21.88 -22.58 9.62
C GLY A 245 -21.02 -21.69 10.51
N ASP A 246 -19.71 -21.97 10.58
CA ASP A 246 -18.73 -21.17 11.29
C ASP A 246 -17.96 -20.23 10.36
N PHE A 247 -17.91 -18.96 10.73
CA PHE A 247 -17.11 -17.93 10.10
C PHE A 247 -16.67 -16.92 11.15
N LYS A 248 -15.40 -17.05 11.57
CA LYS A 248 -14.76 -16.19 12.56
C LYS A 248 -13.43 -15.69 11.99
N PRO A 249 -13.38 -14.50 11.36
CA PRO A 249 -12.20 -14.05 10.62
C PRO A 249 -10.92 -14.08 11.46
N GLN A 250 -10.99 -13.63 12.72
CA GLN A 250 -9.85 -13.55 13.63
C GLN A 250 -9.34 -14.92 14.10
N HIS A 251 -10.08 -16.01 13.89
CA HIS A 251 -9.66 -17.37 14.29
C HIS A 251 -8.77 -18.04 13.24
N THR A 252 -8.45 -17.36 12.14
CA THR A 252 -7.71 -17.95 11.02
C THR A 252 -6.50 -17.08 10.67
N THR A 253 -6.37 -16.63 9.43
CA THR A 253 -5.20 -15.89 8.94
C THR A 253 -5.30 -14.38 9.11
N SER A 254 -6.44 -13.87 9.59
CA SER A 254 -6.62 -12.44 9.85
C SER A 254 -6.05 -12.04 11.21
N LEU A 255 -4.99 -11.23 11.19
CA LEU A 255 -4.32 -10.72 12.39
C LEU A 255 -4.65 -9.22 12.59
N ALA A 256 -5.18 -8.83 13.75
CA ALA A 256 -5.36 -7.40 14.04
C ALA A 256 -4.01 -6.69 14.04
N THR A 257 -3.98 -5.48 13.50
CA THR A 257 -2.74 -4.69 13.41
C THR A 257 -3.07 -3.22 13.23
N ILE A 258 -2.15 -2.34 13.63
CA ILE A 258 -2.26 -0.90 13.43
C ILE A 258 -1.61 -0.52 12.10
N ARG A 259 -2.24 0.39 11.36
CA ARG A 259 -1.65 0.94 10.13
C ARG A 259 -0.86 2.19 10.43
N HIS A 260 0.42 2.18 10.03
CA HIS A 260 1.31 3.32 10.16
C HIS A 260 1.44 4.06 8.83
N TYR A 261 1.23 5.37 8.90
CA TYR A 261 1.44 6.30 7.80
C TYR A 261 2.18 7.52 8.33
N GLN A 262 3.15 8.00 7.58
CA GLN A 262 3.97 9.14 8.01
C GLN A 262 3.12 10.37 8.35
N TYR A 263 2.07 10.65 7.58
CA TYR A 263 1.20 11.81 7.78
C TYR A 263 0.33 11.75 9.05
N ASN A 264 0.23 10.57 9.67
CA ASN A 264 -0.68 10.30 10.78
C ASN A 264 0.05 9.93 12.09
N LEU A 265 1.38 10.01 12.15
CA LEU A 265 2.15 9.64 13.35
C LEU A 265 1.83 10.52 14.57
N ASP A 266 1.69 11.83 14.38
CA ASP A 266 1.42 12.79 15.48
C ASP A 266 -0.08 13.01 15.72
N ARG A 267 -0.94 12.27 15.02
CA ARG A 267 -2.38 12.47 15.05
C ARG A 267 -3.04 11.51 16.02
N ARG A 268 -4.11 11.99 16.65
CA ARG A 268 -4.90 11.22 17.62
C ARG A 268 -5.64 10.04 16.98
N LEU A 269 -6.04 10.16 15.71
CA LEU A 269 -6.84 9.15 15.03
C LEU A 269 -6.00 7.92 14.67
N ARG A 270 -6.31 6.78 15.30
CA ARG A 270 -5.65 5.50 15.03
C ARG A 270 -6.44 4.67 14.02
N GLU A 271 -5.77 4.13 13.00
CA GLU A 271 -6.40 3.20 12.05
C GLU A 271 -6.03 1.75 12.35
N TYR A 272 -7.05 0.92 12.55
CA TYR A 272 -6.91 -0.52 12.74
C TYR A 272 -7.22 -1.29 11.45
N ARG A 273 -6.42 -2.31 11.15
CA ARG A 273 -6.76 -3.35 10.18
C ARG A 273 -7.36 -4.55 10.92
N ILE A 274 -8.67 -4.54 11.05
CA ILE A 274 -9.45 -5.64 11.65
C ILE A 274 -10.52 -6.11 10.67
N GLY A 275 -10.61 -7.43 10.48
CA GLY A 275 -11.68 -8.05 9.69
C GLY A 275 -13.07 -7.81 10.30
N THR A 276 -14.11 -8.35 9.67
CA THR A 276 -15.47 -8.18 10.20
C THR A 276 -15.57 -8.74 11.62
N GLN A 277 -16.13 -7.95 12.53
CA GLN A 277 -16.34 -8.40 13.91
C GLN A 277 -17.72 -9.04 14.10
N ALA A 278 -18.59 -8.98 13.08
CA ALA A 278 -19.71 -9.90 12.98
C ALA A 278 -19.21 -11.26 12.45
N GLN A 279 -19.63 -12.31 13.13
CA GLN A 279 -19.22 -13.69 12.92
C GLN A 279 -20.45 -14.58 12.72
N ARG A 280 -20.23 -15.78 12.15
CA ARG A 280 -21.16 -16.89 12.30
C ARG A 280 -20.55 -17.91 13.26
N HIS A 281 -21.28 -18.27 14.30
CA HIS A 281 -20.87 -19.24 15.29
C HIS A 281 -21.98 -20.29 15.38
N HIS A 282 -21.67 -21.53 15.00
CA HIS A 282 -22.61 -22.64 14.90
C HIS A 282 -23.86 -22.31 14.05
N GLY A 283 -23.67 -21.53 12.98
CA GLY A 283 -24.74 -21.09 12.09
C GLY A 283 -25.45 -19.81 12.53
N GLU A 284 -25.25 -19.35 13.77
CA GLU A 284 -25.87 -18.14 14.29
C GLU A 284 -24.98 -16.92 14.08
N VAL A 285 -25.59 -15.80 13.69
CA VAL A 285 -24.86 -14.53 13.54
C VAL A 285 -24.74 -13.85 14.89
N ARG A 286 -23.50 -13.52 15.29
CA ARG A 286 -23.19 -12.76 16.51
C ARG A 286 -22.07 -11.74 16.26
N ILE A 287 -21.87 -10.82 17.21
CA ILE A 287 -20.67 -10.01 17.29
C ILE A 287 -19.61 -10.76 18.10
N SER A 288 -18.33 -10.61 17.76
CA SER A 288 -17.22 -11.15 18.56
C SER A 288 -17.32 -10.63 19.99
N PRO A 289 -17.43 -11.52 21.00
CA PRO A 289 -17.43 -11.12 22.41
C PRO A 289 -16.22 -10.27 22.81
N LEU A 290 -15.04 -10.58 22.25
CA LEU A 290 -13.81 -9.81 22.50
C LEU A 290 -13.93 -8.37 21.99
N PHE A 291 -14.54 -8.17 20.82
CA PHE A 291 -14.74 -6.84 20.25
C PHE A 291 -15.72 -5.99 21.08
N GLU A 292 -16.76 -6.61 21.63
CA GLU A 292 -17.71 -5.90 22.51
C GLU A 292 -17.00 -5.35 23.75
N ARG A 293 -16.15 -6.14 24.40
CA ARG A 293 -15.39 -5.68 25.59
C ARG A 293 -14.38 -4.61 25.21
N TRP A 294 -13.75 -4.74 24.03
CA TRP A 294 -12.87 -3.69 23.52
C TRP A 294 -13.63 -2.37 23.33
N LEU A 295 -14.86 -2.40 22.78
CA LEU A 295 -15.69 -1.20 22.67
C LEU A 295 -16.10 -0.63 24.03
N ASP A 296 -16.42 -1.49 25.00
CA ASP A 296 -16.78 -1.07 26.36
C ASP A 296 -15.63 -0.34 27.06
N LEU A 297 -14.39 -0.80 26.86
CA LEU A 297 -13.21 -0.13 27.41
C LEU A 297 -12.88 1.21 26.74
N HIS A 298 -13.28 1.38 25.48
CA HIS A 298 -13.18 2.65 24.78
C HIS A 298 -14.39 3.57 25.01
N ALA A 299 -15.42 3.09 25.72
CA ALA A 299 -16.56 3.93 26.09
C ALA A 299 -16.16 4.86 27.24
N ASP A 300 -16.75 6.05 27.28
CA ASP A 300 -16.57 6.96 28.41
C ASP A 300 -17.26 6.38 29.65
N ALA A 301 -16.48 6.04 30.68
CA ALA A 301 -16.99 5.47 31.92
C ALA A 301 -17.94 6.43 32.66
N GLU A 302 -17.84 7.74 32.39
CA GLU A 302 -18.69 8.80 32.93
C GLU A 302 -19.67 9.33 31.89
N TYR A 303 -20.20 8.45 31.01
CA TYR A 303 -21.21 8.84 30.03
C TYR A 303 -22.38 9.55 30.73
N ASP A 304 -22.41 10.87 30.53
CA ASP A 304 -23.44 11.77 31.00
C ASP A 304 -24.39 12.03 29.82
N PRO A 305 -25.66 11.58 29.89
CA PRO A 305 -26.64 11.80 28.83
C PRO A 305 -26.90 13.29 28.54
N SER A 306 -26.50 14.20 29.45
CA SER A 306 -26.58 15.64 29.25
C SER A 306 -25.40 16.23 28.47
N LYS A 307 -24.31 15.46 28.28
CA LYS A 307 -23.15 15.86 27.48
C LYS A 307 -23.26 15.33 26.04
N PRO A 308 -22.64 16.02 25.05
CA PRO A 308 -22.60 15.53 23.68
C PRO A 308 -22.00 14.13 23.60
N ARG A 309 -22.71 13.23 22.89
CA ARG A 309 -22.28 11.85 22.64
C ARG A 309 -20.89 11.84 21.99
N LYS A 310 -19.89 11.31 22.70
CA LYS A 310 -18.52 11.16 22.19
C LYS A 310 -18.38 9.84 21.44
N ILE A 311 -18.16 9.92 20.13
CA ILE A 311 -17.83 8.75 19.32
C ILE A 311 -16.34 8.46 19.48
N THR A 312 -15.98 7.26 19.91
CA THR A 312 -14.58 6.85 20.07
C THR A 312 -14.11 5.93 18.94
N HIS A 313 -15.04 5.26 18.25
CA HIS A 313 -14.73 4.41 17.11
C HIS A 313 -15.71 4.56 15.95
N VAL A 314 -15.19 4.66 14.73
CA VAL A 314 -15.98 4.61 13.49
C VAL A 314 -15.64 3.34 12.70
N TYR A 315 -16.67 2.54 12.42
CA TYR A 315 -16.55 1.27 11.72
C TYR A 315 -17.10 1.36 10.30
N PHE A 316 -16.21 1.48 9.31
CA PHE A 316 -16.61 1.43 7.90
C PHE A 316 -16.73 -0.02 7.44
N ASN A 317 -17.98 -0.47 7.26
CA ASN A 317 -18.34 -1.79 6.77
C ASN A 317 -18.46 -1.81 5.24
N ASN A 318 -17.68 -2.67 4.58
CA ASN A 318 -17.72 -2.89 3.13
C ASN A 318 -18.29 -4.27 2.76
N LEU A 319 -19.03 -4.91 3.67
CA LEU A 319 -19.82 -6.10 3.37
C LEU A 319 -21.11 -5.72 2.64
N GLY A 320 -21.67 -6.67 1.89
CA GLY A 320 -22.96 -6.50 1.23
C GLY A 320 -24.10 -6.27 2.23
N ARG A 321 -25.06 -5.44 1.85
CA ARG A 321 -26.31 -5.18 2.56
C ARG A 321 -27.53 -5.44 1.69
N ASP A 322 -27.47 -5.01 0.43
CA ASP A 322 -28.60 -5.02 -0.50
C ASP A 322 -28.38 -6.08 -1.59
N ARG A 323 -28.08 -7.31 -1.15
CA ARG A 323 -27.69 -8.43 -2.03
C ARG A 323 -28.52 -9.67 -1.73
N ASP A 324 -29.03 -10.27 -2.80
CA ASP A 324 -29.89 -11.45 -2.74
C ASP A 324 -29.21 -12.74 -3.23
N ASP A 325 -27.98 -12.64 -3.76
CA ASP A 325 -27.18 -13.83 -4.09
C ASP A 325 -26.75 -14.58 -2.80
N PHE A 326 -26.32 -15.84 -2.94
CA PHE A 326 -25.99 -16.70 -1.81
C PHE A 326 -24.91 -16.09 -0.88
N GLU A 327 -23.88 -15.48 -1.45
CA GLU A 327 -22.85 -14.79 -0.68
C GLU A 327 -23.42 -13.52 -0.04
N GLY A 328 -24.19 -12.76 -0.82
CA GLY A 328 -24.88 -11.55 -0.44
C GLY A 328 -25.76 -11.69 0.79
N LYS A 329 -26.59 -12.74 0.87
CA LYS A 329 -27.46 -13.00 2.03
C LYS A 329 -26.67 -13.21 3.33
N LYS A 330 -25.54 -13.93 3.24
CA LYS A 330 -24.67 -14.15 4.40
C LYS A 330 -23.99 -12.86 4.85
N GLU A 331 -23.52 -12.04 3.90
CA GLU A 331 -22.93 -10.73 4.22
C GLU A 331 -23.96 -9.76 4.78
N LYS A 332 -25.19 -9.76 4.25
CA LYS A 332 -26.29 -8.93 4.75
C LYS A 332 -26.57 -9.19 6.23
N ALA A 333 -26.66 -10.45 6.64
CA ALA A 333 -26.91 -10.81 8.03
C ALA A 333 -25.77 -10.31 8.96
N LEU A 334 -24.52 -10.42 8.53
CA LEU A 334 -23.37 -9.87 9.27
C LEU A 334 -23.43 -8.34 9.37
N THR A 335 -23.74 -7.66 8.25
CA THR A 335 -23.93 -6.21 8.19
C THR A 335 -25.04 -5.76 9.14
N GLU A 336 -26.18 -6.43 9.15
CA GLU A 336 -27.30 -6.12 10.04
C GLU A 336 -26.94 -6.29 11.51
N ALA A 337 -26.16 -7.31 11.86
CA ALA A 337 -25.67 -7.50 13.23
C ALA A 337 -24.72 -6.36 13.66
N LEU A 338 -23.84 -5.89 12.78
CA LEU A 338 -22.98 -4.73 13.05
C LEU A 338 -23.82 -3.46 13.30
N HIS A 339 -24.85 -3.20 12.49
CA HIS A 339 -25.72 -2.04 12.73
C HIS A 339 -26.53 -2.15 14.03
N LYS A 340 -26.91 -3.36 14.45
CA LYS A 340 -27.54 -3.57 15.76
C LYS A 340 -26.57 -3.33 16.93
N LEU A 341 -25.26 -3.50 16.72
CA LEU A 341 -24.23 -3.23 17.72
C LEU A 341 -24.18 -1.74 18.11
N GLU A 342 -24.41 -0.83 17.15
CA GLU A 342 -24.43 0.62 17.38
C GLU A 342 -25.45 1.03 18.46
N GLY A 343 -26.61 0.36 18.53
CA GLY A 343 -27.62 0.62 19.56
C GLY A 343 -27.24 0.15 20.96
N ARG A 344 -26.18 -0.67 21.10
CA ARG A 344 -25.67 -1.17 22.39
C ARG A 344 -24.40 -0.45 22.83
N HIS A 345 -23.68 0.20 21.91
CA HIS A 345 -22.45 0.93 22.19
C HIS A 345 -22.55 2.37 21.68
N PRO A 346 -22.90 3.34 22.54
CA PRO A 346 -23.06 4.74 22.12
C PRO A 346 -21.75 5.38 21.64
N ASN A 347 -20.59 4.82 21.97
CA ASN A 347 -19.31 5.30 21.49
C ASN A 347 -18.93 4.79 20.08
N LEU A 348 -19.76 3.94 19.46
CA LEU A 348 -19.57 3.38 18.14
C LEU A 348 -20.50 4.06 17.11
N VAL A 349 -20.00 4.21 15.87
CA VAL A 349 -20.82 4.43 14.68
C VAL A 349 -20.46 3.40 13.62
N VAL A 350 -21.46 2.74 13.03
CA VAL A 350 -21.28 1.78 11.94
C VAL A 350 -21.82 2.36 10.64
N ILE A 351 -21.00 2.39 9.61
CA ILE A 351 -21.37 2.93 8.29
C ILE A 351 -21.11 1.88 7.24
N THR A 352 -22.13 1.52 6.45
CA THR A 352 -21.96 0.60 5.32
C THR A 352 -21.79 1.35 4.02
N LEU A 353 -20.70 1.04 3.30
CA LEU A 353 -20.35 1.68 2.05
C LEU A 353 -20.20 0.65 0.91
N PRO A 354 -20.62 1.01 -0.31
CA PRO A 354 -20.50 0.15 -1.49
C PRO A 354 -19.04 -0.20 -1.78
N ALA A 355 -18.77 -1.37 -2.36
CA ALA A 355 -17.40 -1.81 -2.56
C ALA A 355 -17.10 -2.60 -3.84
N ASP A 356 -18.01 -3.46 -4.32
CA ASP A 356 -17.72 -4.36 -5.46
C ASP A 356 -18.93 -4.74 -6.34
N LYS A 357 -20.12 -4.23 -6.02
CA LYS A 357 -21.38 -4.46 -6.77
C LYS A 357 -22.05 -3.12 -7.10
N GLY A 358 -23.12 -3.15 -7.89
CA GLY A 358 -23.79 -1.93 -8.37
C GLY A 358 -22.82 -1.01 -9.13
N LEU A 359 -22.76 0.26 -8.74
CA LEU A 359 -21.81 1.25 -9.29
C LEU A 359 -20.32 0.87 -9.11
N MET A 360 -20.03 -0.05 -8.20
CA MET A 360 -18.68 -0.55 -7.91
C MET A 360 -18.36 -1.87 -8.61
N HIS A 361 -19.20 -2.32 -9.55
CA HIS A 361 -18.98 -3.57 -10.24
C HIS A 361 -17.66 -3.57 -11.03
N GLN A 362 -16.94 -4.70 -11.01
CA GLN A 362 -15.60 -4.84 -11.60
C GLN A 362 -15.53 -4.61 -13.12
N SER A 363 -16.67 -4.54 -13.82
CA SER A 363 -16.69 -4.28 -15.26
C SER A 363 -16.82 -2.80 -15.62
N GLU A 364 -17.21 -1.93 -14.68
CA GLU A 364 -17.56 -0.55 -15.01
C GLU A 364 -16.35 0.24 -15.51
N PHE A 365 -15.15 0.03 -14.93
CA PHE A 365 -13.92 0.69 -15.40
C PHE A 365 -13.53 0.35 -16.86
N LEU A 366 -14.11 -0.71 -17.44
CA LEU A 366 -13.86 -1.12 -18.82
C LEU A 366 -14.74 -0.37 -19.83
N LYS A 367 -15.81 0.28 -19.36
CA LYS A 367 -16.80 0.96 -20.19
C LYS A 367 -16.41 2.44 -20.29
N THR A 368 -15.65 2.77 -21.33
CA THR A 368 -15.10 4.12 -21.59
C THR A 368 -15.75 4.84 -22.77
N THR A 369 -16.75 4.23 -23.40
CA THR A 369 -17.41 4.76 -24.61
C THR A 369 -18.90 4.98 -24.43
N ASP A 370 -19.52 4.38 -23.42
CA ASP A 370 -20.91 4.64 -23.08
C ASP A 370 -21.08 6.06 -22.52
N GLN A 371 -22.29 6.58 -22.57
CA GLN A 371 -22.59 7.96 -22.18
C GLN A 371 -23.78 7.95 -21.22
N HIS A 372 -23.60 8.60 -20.07
CA HIS A 372 -24.62 8.83 -19.06
C HIS A 372 -24.82 10.33 -18.89
N ASP A 373 -26.07 10.76 -18.71
CA ASP A 373 -26.38 12.14 -18.42
C ASP A 373 -25.82 12.57 -17.06
N PHE A 374 -25.27 13.78 -17.01
CA PHE A 374 -24.68 14.35 -15.79
C PHE A 374 -25.70 14.47 -14.68
N LYS A 375 -26.85 15.09 -14.96
CA LYS A 375 -27.86 15.41 -13.97
C LYS A 375 -28.50 14.15 -13.44
N GLU A 376 -28.85 13.21 -14.31
CA GLU A 376 -29.37 11.89 -13.90
C GLU A 376 -28.38 11.13 -13.02
N THR A 377 -27.09 11.18 -13.35
CA THR A 377 -26.04 10.52 -12.54
C THR A 377 -25.91 11.19 -11.18
N PHE A 378 -25.84 12.52 -11.14
CA PHE A 378 -25.74 13.28 -9.90
C PHE A 378 -26.93 13.02 -8.99
N ASP A 379 -28.15 13.05 -9.54
CA ASP A 379 -29.38 12.77 -8.83
C ASP A 379 -29.42 11.34 -8.30
N GLU A 380 -28.95 10.35 -9.08
CA GLU A 380 -28.85 8.96 -8.62
C GLU A 380 -27.86 8.81 -7.46
N PHE A 381 -26.68 9.43 -7.54
CA PHE A 381 -25.71 9.41 -6.45
C PHE A 381 -26.26 10.06 -5.18
N PHE A 382 -26.94 11.20 -5.33
CA PHE A 382 -27.60 11.88 -4.23
C PHE A 382 -28.69 11.01 -3.60
N LYS A 383 -29.53 10.35 -4.41
CA LYS A 383 -30.58 9.43 -3.92
C LYS A 383 -30.00 8.24 -3.18
N ILE A 384 -28.92 7.63 -3.67
CA ILE A 384 -28.23 6.54 -2.96
C ILE A 384 -27.66 7.06 -1.62
N ALA A 385 -26.95 8.19 -1.64
CA ALA A 385 -26.32 8.76 -0.45
C ALA A 385 -27.32 9.24 0.61
N SER A 386 -28.51 9.71 0.19
CA SER A 386 -29.62 10.09 1.08
C SER A 386 -30.50 8.91 1.50
N GLN A 387 -30.16 7.67 1.08
CA GLN A 387 -30.95 6.47 1.32
C GLN A 387 -32.39 6.54 0.79
N ASP A 388 -32.60 7.28 -0.30
CA ASP A 388 -33.88 7.35 -1.00
C ASP A 388 -34.22 5.98 -1.63
N LYS A 389 -35.40 5.48 -1.31
CA LYS A 389 -35.93 4.21 -1.83
C LYS A 389 -36.15 4.27 -3.35
N THR A 390 -36.33 5.46 -3.93
CA THR A 390 -36.55 5.68 -5.37
C THR A 390 -35.28 5.65 -6.23
N ALA A 391 -34.08 5.50 -5.63
CA ALA A 391 -32.85 5.36 -6.41
C ALA A 391 -32.93 4.14 -7.36
N LYS A 392 -32.48 4.31 -8.62
CA LYS A 392 -32.65 3.34 -9.71
C LYS A 392 -31.87 2.05 -9.46
N ASN A 393 -30.69 2.13 -8.84
CA ASN A 393 -29.87 0.95 -8.57
C ASN A 393 -30.46 0.05 -7.48
N ALA A 394 -30.64 -1.24 -7.80
CA ALA A 394 -31.13 -2.23 -6.84
C ALA A 394 -30.10 -2.56 -5.74
N THR A 395 -28.84 -2.78 -6.12
CA THR A 395 -27.75 -3.02 -5.17
C THR A 395 -27.04 -1.71 -4.86
N LYS A 396 -27.39 -1.12 -3.72
CA LYS A 396 -26.83 0.14 -3.25
C LYS A 396 -25.66 -0.12 -2.31
N ASP A 397 -25.83 -1.04 -1.34
CA ASP A 397 -24.84 -1.32 -0.29
C ASP A 397 -24.42 -0.05 0.48
N PHE A 398 -25.37 0.86 0.69
CA PHE A 398 -25.14 2.13 1.37
C PHE A 398 -26.11 2.28 2.53
N TYR A 399 -25.58 2.45 3.74
CA TYR A 399 -26.40 2.70 4.92
C TYR A 399 -25.63 3.38 6.06
N ILE A 400 -26.26 4.42 6.60
CA ILE A 400 -25.92 5.16 7.81
C ILE A 400 -27.20 5.22 8.64
N SER A 401 -27.12 4.87 9.93
CA SER A 401 -28.27 4.92 10.83
C SER A 401 -28.83 6.34 10.94
N ALA A 402 -30.11 6.48 11.31
CA ALA A 402 -30.71 7.80 11.53
C ALA A 402 -29.99 8.58 12.64
N GLU A 403 -29.53 7.87 13.67
CA GLU A 403 -28.79 8.47 14.78
C GLU A 403 -27.42 8.98 14.32
N ALA A 404 -26.62 8.15 13.65
CA ALA A 404 -25.34 8.57 13.08
C ALA A 404 -25.52 9.74 12.08
N ARG A 405 -26.56 9.71 11.25
CA ARG A 405 -26.89 10.84 10.35
C ARG A 405 -27.10 12.15 11.10
N SER A 406 -27.78 12.13 12.24
CA SER A 406 -28.00 13.33 13.07
C SER A 406 -26.72 13.88 13.70
N LEU A 407 -25.72 13.03 13.93
CA LEU A 407 -24.40 13.44 14.41
C LEU A 407 -23.51 13.99 13.29
N ILE A 408 -23.62 13.44 12.08
CA ILE A 408 -22.77 13.79 10.94
C ILE A 408 -23.28 15.06 10.25
N PHE A 409 -24.59 15.17 10.02
CA PHE A 409 -25.19 16.18 9.16
C PHE A 409 -26.06 17.17 9.92
N ARG A 410 -25.86 18.47 9.68
CA ARG A 410 -26.78 19.53 10.14
C ARG A 410 -27.85 19.83 9.10
N ASN A 411 -27.43 19.89 7.83
CA ASN A 411 -28.34 19.96 6.68
C ASN A 411 -27.85 18.93 5.66
N GLU A 412 -28.38 17.72 5.79
CA GLU A 412 -27.94 16.55 5.03
C GLU A 412 -27.98 16.80 3.52
N GLU A 413 -29.08 17.31 2.99
CA GLU A 413 -29.22 17.56 1.56
C GLU A 413 -28.12 18.49 1.04
N LYS A 414 -27.91 19.62 1.71
CA LYS A 414 -26.91 20.61 1.30
C LYS A 414 -25.48 20.05 1.43
N GLU A 415 -25.19 19.34 2.51
CA GLU A 415 -23.87 18.78 2.77
C GLU A 415 -23.54 17.66 1.79
N LEU A 416 -24.45 16.71 1.54
CA LEU A 416 -24.27 15.65 0.55
C LEU A 416 -24.10 16.19 -0.87
N LYS A 417 -24.94 17.14 -1.30
CA LYS A 417 -24.79 17.78 -2.62
C LYS A 417 -23.43 18.45 -2.77
N LYS A 418 -22.96 19.16 -1.73
CA LYS A 418 -21.63 19.79 -1.72
C LYS A 418 -20.50 18.76 -1.84
N LEU A 419 -20.57 17.66 -1.09
CA LEU A 419 -19.57 16.58 -1.15
C LEU A 419 -19.55 15.89 -2.52
N LEU A 420 -20.72 15.68 -3.13
CA LEU A 420 -20.83 15.17 -4.50
C LEU A 420 -20.23 16.15 -5.50
N GLN A 421 -20.59 17.43 -5.46
CA GLN A 421 -20.02 18.47 -6.33
C GLN A 421 -18.50 18.51 -6.25
N LYS A 422 -17.94 18.46 -5.03
CA LYS A 422 -16.49 18.33 -4.83
C LYS A 422 -15.93 17.08 -5.51
N SER A 423 -16.61 15.95 -5.39
CA SER A 423 -16.16 14.68 -5.98
C SER A 423 -16.13 14.72 -7.50
N PHE A 424 -17.19 15.26 -8.14
CA PHE A 424 -17.21 15.48 -9.59
C PHE A 424 -16.07 16.41 -10.02
N ALA A 425 -15.89 17.53 -9.32
CA ALA A 425 -14.83 18.50 -9.62
C ALA A 425 -13.42 17.91 -9.43
N LYS A 426 -13.18 17.12 -8.38
CA LYS A 426 -11.87 16.50 -8.11
C LYS A 426 -11.47 15.46 -9.15
N ILE A 427 -12.45 14.76 -9.71
CA ILE A 427 -12.26 13.77 -10.77
C ILE A 427 -12.27 14.39 -12.18
N GLY A 428 -12.58 15.68 -12.30
CA GLY A 428 -12.54 16.42 -13.57
C GLY A 428 -13.78 16.25 -14.44
N ILE A 429 -14.94 16.03 -13.82
CA ILE A 429 -16.23 15.95 -14.52
C ILE A 429 -16.93 17.29 -14.42
N GLU A 430 -17.09 17.95 -15.57
CA GLU A 430 -17.79 19.23 -15.68
C GLU A 430 -19.31 19.05 -15.75
N GLU A 431 -20.03 19.99 -15.16
CA GLU A 431 -21.50 20.02 -15.21
C GLU A 431 -22.00 20.11 -16.65
N GLY A 432 -23.02 19.31 -16.97
CA GLY A 432 -23.63 19.26 -18.30
C GLY A 432 -22.89 18.40 -19.33
N LYS A 433 -21.66 17.95 -19.07
CA LYS A 433 -20.97 16.99 -19.95
C LYS A 433 -21.39 15.55 -19.62
N PRO A 434 -21.66 14.71 -20.63
CA PRO A 434 -21.94 13.30 -20.38
C PRO A 434 -20.69 12.60 -19.85
N LEU A 435 -20.91 11.52 -19.10
CA LEU A 435 -19.85 10.75 -18.47
C LEU A 435 -19.99 9.26 -18.79
N THR A 436 -18.86 8.58 -18.90
CA THR A 436 -18.79 7.13 -19.10
C THR A 436 -19.05 6.36 -17.81
N SER A 437 -19.37 5.07 -17.89
CA SER A 437 -19.48 4.22 -16.69
C SER A 437 -18.17 4.18 -15.88
N ALA A 438 -17.01 4.24 -16.55
CA ALA A 438 -15.73 4.32 -15.88
C ALA A 438 -15.57 5.63 -15.06
N GLN A 439 -15.96 6.77 -15.64
CA GLN A 439 -15.98 8.05 -14.93
C GLN A 439 -17.00 8.07 -13.79
N ARG A 440 -18.20 7.51 -14.02
CA ARG A 440 -19.22 7.33 -12.98
C ARG A 440 -18.67 6.56 -11.79
N GLN A 441 -18.01 5.43 -12.03
CA GLN A 441 -17.37 4.64 -10.99
C GLN A 441 -16.27 5.43 -10.26
N ALA A 442 -15.42 6.18 -10.98
CA ALA A 442 -14.37 6.98 -10.36
C ALA A 442 -14.93 8.08 -9.43
N VAL A 443 -15.96 8.81 -9.86
CA VAL A 443 -16.62 9.83 -9.03
C VAL A 443 -17.25 9.20 -7.80
N TRP A 444 -18.03 8.12 -7.98
CA TRP A 444 -18.67 7.45 -6.86
C TRP A 444 -17.66 6.87 -5.87
N PHE A 445 -16.57 6.27 -6.37
CA PHE A 445 -15.48 5.76 -5.57
C PHE A 445 -14.84 6.89 -4.75
N HIS A 446 -14.48 8.01 -5.38
CA HIS A 446 -13.89 9.15 -4.67
C HIS A 446 -14.84 9.72 -3.60
N PHE A 447 -16.12 9.86 -3.93
CA PHE A 447 -17.14 10.31 -2.98
C PHE A 447 -17.21 9.41 -1.73
N ILE A 448 -17.43 8.10 -1.91
CA ILE A 448 -17.64 7.19 -0.77
C ILE A 448 -16.35 6.80 -0.05
N LYS A 449 -15.18 6.84 -0.71
CA LYS A 449 -13.92 6.42 -0.09
C LYS A 449 -13.12 7.59 0.47
N PHE A 450 -13.41 8.81 0.03
CA PHE A 450 -12.72 9.99 0.51
C PHE A 450 -13.65 11.10 0.99
N GLU A 451 -14.38 11.82 0.12
CA GLU A 451 -15.08 13.04 0.53
C GLU A 451 -16.10 12.81 1.66
N LEU A 452 -16.96 11.80 1.53
CA LEU A 452 -17.91 11.43 2.57
C LEU A 452 -17.22 10.85 3.80
N THR A 453 -16.27 9.92 3.61
CA THR A 453 -15.49 9.31 4.71
C THR A 453 -14.79 10.36 5.55
N ASN A 454 -14.10 11.29 4.90
CA ASN A 454 -13.36 12.36 5.54
C ASN A 454 -14.31 13.31 6.28
N HIS A 455 -15.43 13.67 5.66
CA HIS A 455 -16.46 14.47 6.32
C HIS A 455 -16.98 13.80 7.59
N ILE A 456 -17.26 12.50 7.54
CA ILE A 456 -17.72 11.72 8.69
C ILE A 456 -16.67 11.75 9.81
N LEU A 457 -15.40 11.48 9.49
CA LEU A 457 -14.33 11.45 10.49
C LEU A 457 -14.06 12.83 11.09
N GLU A 458 -14.16 13.91 10.31
CA GLU A 458 -14.03 15.29 10.81
C GLU A 458 -15.21 15.71 11.70
N LYS A 459 -16.42 15.22 11.43
CA LYS A 459 -17.62 15.53 12.22
C LYS A 459 -17.69 14.76 13.52
N LEU A 460 -17.34 13.48 13.48
CA LEU A 460 -17.41 12.59 14.63
C LEU A 460 -16.16 12.68 15.52
N ASP A 461 -15.03 13.11 14.97
CA ASP A 461 -13.71 13.19 15.64
C ASP A 461 -13.42 11.96 16.53
N PRO A 462 -13.37 10.74 15.95
CA PRO A 462 -13.18 9.54 16.74
C PRO A 462 -11.72 9.36 17.17
N ASN A 463 -11.50 8.55 18.21
CA ASN A 463 -10.14 8.11 18.59
C ASN A 463 -9.58 7.13 17.56
N SER A 464 -10.46 6.34 16.94
CA SER A 464 -10.04 5.28 16.03
C SER A 464 -11.03 4.99 14.91
N VAL A 465 -10.52 4.32 13.87
CA VAL A 465 -11.29 3.93 12.68
C VAL A 465 -10.80 2.59 12.15
N ASN A 466 -11.68 1.85 11.47
CA ASN A 466 -11.27 0.73 10.62
C ASN A 466 -12.10 0.68 9.32
N PHE A 467 -11.48 0.18 8.26
CA PHE A 467 -12.13 -0.12 6.98
C PHE A 467 -12.23 -1.64 6.79
N SER A 468 -13.39 -2.20 7.09
CA SER A 468 -13.55 -3.64 7.18
C SER A 468 -14.33 -4.25 6.04
N CYS A 469 -13.90 -5.45 5.65
CA CYS A 469 -14.73 -6.40 4.90
C CYS A 469 -14.60 -7.74 5.63
N LYS A 470 -14.69 -8.89 4.95
CA LYS A 470 -14.45 -10.19 5.60
C LYS A 470 -13.12 -10.21 6.37
N ASP A 471 -12.04 -9.90 5.65
CA ASP A 471 -10.68 -9.90 6.19
C ASP A 471 -10.02 -8.52 6.12
N ALA A 472 -10.74 -7.42 5.83
CA ALA A 472 -10.15 -6.07 5.69
C ALA A 472 -8.91 -5.97 4.74
N ILE A 473 -8.82 -6.84 3.73
CA ILE A 473 -7.69 -6.86 2.76
C ILE A 473 -8.09 -6.37 1.37
N ASP A 474 -9.25 -6.80 0.86
CA ASP A 474 -9.67 -6.56 -0.52
C ASP A 474 -10.46 -5.24 -0.56
N ARG A 475 -11.79 -5.30 -0.40
CA ARG A 475 -12.69 -4.14 -0.30
C ARG A 475 -12.28 -3.12 0.78
N GLY A 476 -11.98 -3.61 2.00
CA GLY A 476 -11.53 -2.77 3.12
C GLY A 476 -10.14 -2.19 2.88
N GLY A 477 -9.21 -3.00 2.36
CA GLY A 477 -7.83 -2.55 2.09
C GLY A 477 -7.75 -1.48 1.01
N VAL A 478 -8.53 -1.58 -0.07
CA VAL A 478 -8.58 -0.51 -1.09
C VAL A 478 -9.26 0.76 -0.57
N SER A 479 -10.24 0.65 0.32
CA SER A 479 -10.88 1.82 0.95
C SER A 479 -9.88 2.56 1.85
N SER A 480 -9.18 1.83 2.70
CA SER A 480 -8.08 2.34 3.53
C SER A 480 -6.98 2.97 2.69
N ALA A 481 -6.44 2.26 1.69
CA ALA A 481 -5.34 2.75 0.86
C ALA A 481 -5.70 4.05 0.14
N TYR A 482 -6.92 4.15 -0.42
CA TYR A 482 -7.35 5.37 -1.11
C TYR A 482 -7.64 6.53 -0.16
N TYR A 483 -8.33 6.28 0.96
CA TYR A 483 -8.57 7.31 1.98
C TYR A 483 -7.26 7.92 2.45
N ASN A 484 -6.28 7.08 2.80
CA ASN A 484 -4.97 7.54 3.27
C ASN A 484 -4.16 8.24 2.17
N LEU A 485 -4.20 7.77 0.92
CA LEU A 485 -3.58 8.47 -0.20
C LEU A 485 -4.13 9.91 -0.30
N MET A 486 -5.44 10.06 -0.37
CA MET A 486 -6.06 11.38 -0.52
C MET A 486 -5.88 12.26 0.73
N LYS A 487 -5.98 11.68 1.94
CA LYS A 487 -5.81 12.44 3.19
C LYS A 487 -4.38 12.93 3.39
N SER A 488 -3.39 12.13 2.96
CA SER A 488 -1.98 12.52 3.00
C SER A 488 -1.68 13.72 2.09
N ILE A 489 -2.34 13.79 0.92
CA ILE A 489 -2.26 14.93 -0.02
C ILE A 489 -2.85 16.18 0.63
N GLU A 490 -4.05 16.09 1.25
CA GLU A 490 -4.65 17.21 1.98
C GLU A 490 -3.78 17.69 3.14
N ALA A 491 -3.14 16.75 3.85
CA ALA A 491 -2.23 17.03 4.95
C ALA A 491 -0.87 17.61 4.50
N LYS A 492 -0.61 17.71 3.18
CA LYS A 492 0.67 18.15 2.58
C LYS A 492 1.88 17.29 2.98
N VAL A 493 1.61 16.07 3.44
CA VAL A 493 2.60 15.03 3.73
C VAL A 493 2.16 13.80 2.95
N PRO A 494 2.26 13.83 1.61
CA PRO A 494 1.72 12.77 0.77
C PRO A 494 2.44 11.45 1.03
N LEU A 495 1.71 10.34 0.89
CA LEU A 495 2.29 9.00 0.99
C LEU A 495 3.41 8.80 -0.03
N THR A 496 4.44 8.06 0.36
CA THR A 496 5.40 7.52 -0.61
C THR A 496 4.78 6.36 -1.41
N ARG A 497 5.42 5.98 -2.51
CA ARG A 497 5.03 4.80 -3.29
C ARG A 497 5.05 3.55 -2.42
N GLU A 498 6.07 3.38 -1.58
CA GLU A 498 6.23 2.25 -0.67
C GLU A 498 5.09 2.19 0.35
N GLU A 499 4.69 3.31 0.95
CA GLU A 499 3.57 3.35 1.88
C GLU A 499 2.24 2.96 1.20
N PHE A 500 2.01 3.45 -0.02
CA PHE A 500 0.81 3.12 -0.78
C PHE A 500 0.78 1.64 -1.21
N GLU A 501 1.91 1.11 -1.71
CA GLU A 501 2.03 -0.30 -2.10
C GLU A 501 1.94 -1.23 -0.88
N ARG A 502 2.51 -0.84 0.28
CA ARG A 502 2.33 -1.54 1.57
C ARG A 502 0.85 -1.58 1.93
N ALA A 503 0.16 -0.44 1.84
CA ALA A 503 -1.26 -0.35 2.18
C ALA A 503 -2.13 -1.29 1.32
N LEU A 504 -1.79 -1.44 0.04
CA LEU A 504 -2.48 -2.31 -0.91
C LEU A 504 -2.11 -3.79 -0.78
N HIS A 505 -0.84 -4.14 -0.61
CA HIS A 505 -0.36 -5.50 -0.85
C HIS A 505 0.04 -6.28 0.41
N ALA A 506 0.43 -5.60 1.50
CA ALA A 506 0.89 -6.30 2.70
C ALA A 506 -0.22 -7.13 3.35
N ALA A 507 -1.40 -6.53 3.60
CA ALA A 507 -2.50 -7.23 4.26
C ALA A 507 -3.04 -8.42 3.44
N PRO A 508 -3.30 -8.31 2.12
CA PRO A 508 -3.62 -9.49 1.30
C PRO A 508 -2.57 -10.59 1.35
N THR A 509 -1.29 -10.24 1.52
CA THR A 509 -0.20 -11.20 1.62
C THR A 509 -0.23 -11.93 2.95
N VAL A 510 -0.41 -11.21 4.06
CA VAL A 510 -0.56 -11.80 5.41
C VAL A 510 -1.70 -12.82 5.44
N VAL A 511 -2.85 -12.48 4.84
CA VAL A 511 -4.08 -13.29 4.98
C VAL A 511 -4.20 -14.38 3.92
N LYS A 512 -3.76 -14.10 2.69
CA LYS A 512 -4.03 -14.97 1.51
C LYS A 512 -2.78 -15.31 0.68
N ALA A 513 -1.58 -14.93 1.13
CA ALA A 513 -0.32 -15.09 0.39
C ALA A 513 -0.38 -14.62 -1.07
N ARG A 514 -1.11 -13.52 -1.32
CA ARG A 514 -1.22 -12.90 -2.65
C ARG A 514 -1.26 -11.39 -2.54
N GLY A 515 -1.03 -10.69 -3.65
CA GLY A 515 -1.32 -9.25 -3.73
C GLY A 515 -2.81 -8.92 -3.75
N MET A 516 -3.11 -7.62 -3.76
CA MET A 516 -4.46 -7.11 -4.03
C MET A 516 -5.00 -7.68 -5.34
N ASN A 517 -6.26 -8.10 -5.33
CA ASN A 517 -6.92 -8.71 -6.48
C ASN A 517 -7.41 -7.64 -7.48
N HIS A 518 -8.49 -7.94 -8.21
CA HIS A 518 -9.14 -7.02 -9.15
C HIS A 518 -9.50 -5.63 -8.59
N HIS A 519 -9.64 -5.43 -7.26
CA HIS A 519 -9.87 -4.09 -6.69
C HIS A 519 -8.73 -3.10 -7.01
N SER A 520 -7.52 -3.59 -7.27
CA SER A 520 -6.42 -2.76 -7.80
C SER A 520 -6.82 -1.99 -9.07
N LYS A 521 -7.68 -2.55 -9.91
CA LYS A 521 -8.16 -1.90 -11.15
C LYS A 521 -9.19 -0.81 -10.88
N ILE A 522 -9.99 -0.97 -9.83
CA ILE A 522 -11.02 0.01 -9.44
C ILE A 522 -10.35 1.24 -8.82
N ILE A 523 -9.39 1.05 -7.91
CA ILE A 523 -8.60 2.16 -7.38
C ILE A 523 -7.76 2.80 -8.49
N TRP A 524 -7.16 2.00 -9.39
CA TRP A 524 -6.44 2.51 -10.55
C TRP A 524 -7.31 3.44 -11.40
N ASN A 525 -8.56 3.06 -11.70
CA ASN A 525 -9.46 3.88 -12.51
C ASN A 525 -9.74 5.25 -11.86
N THR A 526 -9.85 5.28 -10.53
CA THR A 526 -10.09 6.53 -9.79
C THR A 526 -8.82 7.38 -9.71
N VAL A 527 -7.66 6.75 -9.48
CA VAL A 527 -6.36 7.43 -9.48
C VAL A 527 -6.02 7.99 -10.86
N ASP A 528 -6.30 7.25 -11.94
CA ASP A 528 -6.16 7.72 -13.33
C ASP A 528 -6.96 9.00 -13.56
N ALA A 529 -8.26 8.99 -13.25
CA ALA A 529 -9.11 10.15 -13.43
C ALA A 529 -8.68 11.35 -12.56
N TYR A 530 -8.29 11.10 -11.30
CA TYR A 530 -7.74 12.13 -10.41
C TYR A 530 -6.45 12.74 -10.97
N ILE A 531 -5.50 11.92 -11.43
CA ILE A 531 -4.25 12.39 -12.02
C ILE A 531 -4.53 13.24 -13.25
N ASN A 532 -5.43 12.81 -14.12
CA ASN A 532 -5.70 13.53 -15.37
C ASN A 532 -6.26 14.94 -15.11
N ASN A 533 -7.09 15.10 -14.08
CA ASN A 533 -7.61 16.41 -13.67
C ASN A 533 -6.59 17.28 -12.91
N ASN A 534 -5.59 16.67 -12.27
CA ASN A 534 -4.61 17.37 -11.42
C ASN A 534 -3.17 17.18 -11.95
N PHE A 535 -3.01 16.98 -13.26
CA PHE A 535 -1.78 16.48 -13.85
C PHE A 535 -0.59 17.40 -13.57
N ASP A 536 -0.75 18.69 -13.86
CA ASP A 536 0.33 19.66 -13.68
C ASP A 536 0.75 19.79 -12.22
N THR A 537 -0.20 19.78 -11.28
CA THR A 537 0.11 19.83 -9.85
C THR A 537 0.89 18.60 -9.40
N ILE A 538 0.48 17.40 -9.84
CA ILE A 538 1.13 16.14 -9.46
C ILE A 538 2.50 16.01 -10.11
N PHE A 539 2.63 16.41 -11.38
CA PHE A 539 3.88 16.32 -12.12
C PHE A 539 4.95 17.26 -11.54
N ASN A 540 4.56 18.49 -11.19
CA ASN A 540 5.49 19.49 -10.66
C ASN A 540 5.81 19.29 -9.17
N ASP A 541 5.15 18.36 -8.46
CA ASP A 541 5.48 17.99 -7.08
C ASP A 541 6.28 16.68 -7.03
N PRO A 542 7.59 16.73 -6.71
CA PRO A 542 8.44 15.54 -6.63
C PRO A 542 7.91 14.45 -5.69
N LYS A 543 7.14 14.82 -4.65
CA LYS A 543 6.56 13.87 -3.70
C LYS A 543 5.34 13.14 -4.25
N LEU A 544 4.69 13.67 -5.28
CA LEU A 544 3.50 13.11 -5.92
C LEU A 544 3.77 12.52 -7.30
N ALA A 545 4.86 12.90 -7.96
CA ALA A 545 5.20 12.49 -9.32
C ALA A 545 5.21 10.95 -9.51
N TRP A 546 5.52 10.18 -8.46
CA TRP A 546 5.46 8.71 -8.49
C TRP A 546 4.06 8.16 -8.84
N MET A 547 2.99 8.90 -8.56
CA MET A 547 1.61 8.49 -8.87
C MET A 547 1.38 8.33 -10.38
N ILE A 548 2.03 9.18 -11.19
CA ILE A 548 1.97 9.10 -12.67
C ILE A 548 2.61 7.79 -13.13
N GLU A 549 3.81 7.48 -12.62
CA GLU A 549 4.48 6.21 -12.91
C GLU A 549 3.62 5.03 -12.45
N TRP A 550 3.09 5.08 -11.22
CA TRP A 550 2.27 4.00 -10.68
C TRP A 550 1.04 3.74 -11.54
N ARG A 551 0.34 4.78 -11.99
CA ARG A 551 -0.79 4.65 -12.92
C ARG A 551 -0.35 3.99 -14.22
N ASP A 552 0.74 4.46 -14.83
CA ASP A 552 1.15 3.97 -16.15
C ASP A 552 1.60 2.50 -16.08
N LEU A 553 2.35 2.12 -15.03
CA LEU A 553 2.85 0.76 -14.85
C LEU A 553 1.77 -0.25 -14.45
N ASN A 554 0.73 0.19 -13.73
CA ASN A 554 -0.38 -0.67 -13.31
C ASN A 554 -1.59 -0.63 -14.26
N CYS A 555 -1.43 -0.04 -15.45
CA CYS A 555 -2.52 0.13 -16.41
C CYS A 555 -3.15 -1.22 -16.83
N PRO A 556 -4.47 -1.41 -16.64
CA PRO A 556 -5.19 -2.58 -17.13
C PRO A 556 -5.03 -2.72 -18.64
N HIS A 557 -4.85 -3.95 -19.15
CA HIS A 557 -4.60 -4.22 -20.57
C HIS A 557 -5.60 -3.50 -21.50
N SER A 558 -6.88 -3.53 -21.12
CA SER A 558 -7.98 -2.92 -21.86
C SER A 558 -7.93 -1.38 -21.93
N ARG A 559 -7.14 -0.72 -21.09
CA ARG A 559 -7.05 0.74 -20.99
C ARG A 559 -5.72 1.30 -21.51
N VAL A 560 -4.79 0.43 -21.92
CA VAL A 560 -3.45 0.82 -22.38
C VAL A 560 -3.50 1.72 -23.60
N ASP A 561 -4.45 1.49 -24.51
CA ASP A 561 -4.56 2.25 -25.76
C ASP A 561 -4.92 3.72 -25.51
N ASP A 562 -5.98 3.93 -24.73
CA ASP A 562 -6.46 5.25 -24.32
C ASP A 562 -5.38 5.97 -23.51
N LEU A 563 -4.76 5.28 -22.54
CA LEU A 563 -3.74 5.88 -21.70
C LEU A 563 -2.47 6.22 -22.48
N LEU A 564 -2.02 5.38 -23.41
CA LEU A 564 -0.86 5.67 -24.25
C LEU A 564 -1.06 6.94 -25.07
N SER A 565 -2.25 7.09 -25.67
CA SER A 565 -2.62 8.31 -26.42
C SER A 565 -2.55 9.56 -25.54
N LEU A 566 -3.11 9.47 -24.32
CA LEU A 566 -3.09 10.55 -23.35
C LEU A 566 -1.66 10.89 -22.89
N ARG A 567 -0.85 9.87 -22.57
CA ARG A 567 0.54 10.06 -22.13
C ARG A 567 1.39 10.69 -23.20
N LEU A 568 1.28 10.27 -24.46
CA LEU A 568 1.99 10.91 -25.56
C LEU A 568 1.70 12.41 -25.63
N SER A 569 0.42 12.78 -25.46
CA SER A 569 0.02 14.20 -25.45
C SER A 569 0.55 14.95 -24.23
N GLN A 570 0.54 14.32 -23.05
CA GLN A 570 1.06 14.90 -21.81
C GLN A 570 2.59 15.08 -21.85
N VAL A 571 3.33 14.08 -22.35
CA VAL A 571 4.79 14.14 -22.45
C VAL A 571 5.22 15.13 -23.52
N GLN A 572 4.48 15.25 -24.63
CA GLN A 572 4.75 16.29 -25.62
C GLN A 572 4.72 17.69 -24.97
N LYS A 573 3.68 18.00 -24.20
CA LYS A 573 3.59 19.28 -23.48
C LYS A 573 4.74 19.50 -22.49
N GLN A 574 5.22 18.42 -21.86
CA GLN A 574 6.38 18.49 -20.95
C GLN A 574 7.66 18.82 -21.71
N LEU A 575 7.86 18.19 -22.87
CA LEU A 575 9.00 18.47 -23.74
C LEU A 575 8.97 19.90 -24.24
N ASP A 576 7.84 20.36 -24.78
CA ASP A 576 7.67 21.73 -25.27
C ASP A 576 8.06 22.75 -24.17
N LYS A 577 7.56 22.55 -22.95
CA LYS A 577 7.87 23.41 -21.80
C LYS A 577 9.34 23.33 -21.37
N ALA A 578 9.94 22.14 -21.41
CA ALA A 578 11.34 21.97 -21.04
C ALA A 578 12.27 22.67 -22.04
N GLN A 579 11.96 22.58 -23.34
CA GLN A 579 12.70 23.23 -24.42
C GLN A 579 12.68 24.76 -24.28
N ASP A 580 11.57 25.35 -23.84
CA ASP A 580 11.48 26.80 -23.61
C ASP A 580 12.49 27.34 -22.57
N THR A 581 13.00 26.46 -21.69
CA THR A 581 13.88 26.84 -20.57
C THR A 581 15.27 26.19 -20.61
N ALA A 582 15.55 25.41 -21.65
CA ALA A 582 16.75 24.60 -21.74
C ALA A 582 17.99 25.40 -22.15
N SER A 583 19.14 25.07 -21.57
CA SER A 583 20.45 25.44 -22.08
C SER A 583 20.80 24.67 -23.37
N THR A 584 21.82 25.10 -24.10
CA THR A 584 22.25 24.45 -25.36
C THR A 584 22.56 22.95 -25.18
N SER A 585 23.15 22.55 -24.05
CA SER A 585 23.45 21.14 -23.76
C SER A 585 22.21 20.34 -23.37
N GLU A 586 21.23 20.97 -22.70
CA GLU A 586 19.94 20.34 -22.38
C GLU A 586 19.06 20.21 -23.62
N GLN A 587 19.12 21.16 -24.54
CA GLN A 587 18.37 21.13 -25.79
C GLN A 587 18.69 19.87 -26.62
N GLN A 588 19.98 19.49 -26.69
CA GLN A 588 20.42 18.27 -27.37
C GLN A 588 19.77 17.01 -26.80
N PHE A 589 19.61 16.95 -25.47
CA PHE A 589 18.99 15.82 -24.79
C PHE A 589 17.48 15.78 -25.06
N LEU A 590 16.81 16.93 -24.96
CA LEU A 590 15.38 17.07 -25.21
C LEU A 590 15.00 16.73 -26.66
N ASP A 591 15.86 17.06 -27.63
CA ASP A 591 15.64 16.72 -29.04
C ASP A 591 15.64 15.20 -29.28
N LEU A 592 16.53 14.44 -28.62
CA LEU A 592 16.51 12.98 -28.68
C LEU A 592 15.25 12.38 -28.04
N GLU A 593 14.81 12.94 -26.91
CA GLU A 593 13.56 12.52 -26.27
C GLU A 593 12.36 12.80 -27.17
N GLN A 594 12.34 13.95 -27.85
CA GLN A 594 11.32 14.32 -28.83
C GLN A 594 11.26 13.33 -30.01
N GLU A 595 12.40 12.87 -30.51
CA GLU A 595 12.46 11.84 -31.55
C GLU A 595 11.88 10.51 -31.06
N VAL A 596 12.23 10.08 -29.84
CA VAL A 596 11.68 8.87 -29.22
C VAL A 596 10.16 8.95 -29.11
N ILE A 597 9.63 10.06 -28.60
CA ILE A 597 8.17 10.26 -28.48
C ILE A 597 7.49 10.26 -29.85
N THR A 598 8.11 10.87 -30.86
CA THR A 598 7.60 10.89 -32.25
C THR A 598 7.53 9.48 -32.83
N LEU A 599 8.57 8.66 -32.67
CA LEU A 599 8.59 7.28 -33.14
C LEU A 599 7.54 6.40 -32.44
N ILE A 600 7.31 6.63 -31.14
CA ILE A 600 6.26 5.91 -30.41
C ILE A 600 4.87 6.32 -30.91
N LYS A 601 4.65 7.62 -31.14
CA LYS A 601 3.40 8.13 -31.70
C LYS A 601 3.09 7.51 -33.07
N GLN A 602 4.06 7.47 -33.97
CA GLN A 602 3.93 6.81 -35.27
C GLN A 602 3.58 5.32 -35.13
N GLN A 603 4.27 4.59 -34.26
CA GLN A 603 3.98 3.17 -34.01
C GLN A 603 2.56 2.97 -33.45
N HIS A 604 2.12 3.85 -32.56
CA HIS A 604 0.77 3.82 -31.99
C HIS A 604 -0.31 4.05 -33.06
N GLU A 605 -0.15 5.07 -33.91
CA GLU A 605 -1.06 5.38 -35.01
C GLU A 605 -1.15 4.25 -36.05
N LEU A 606 -0.04 3.54 -36.29
CA LEU A 606 0.00 2.35 -37.15
C LEU A 606 -0.66 1.10 -36.51
N GLY A 607 -1.07 1.18 -35.24
CA GLY A 607 -1.75 0.08 -34.54
C GLY A 607 -0.86 -1.13 -34.30
N VAL A 608 0.45 -0.94 -34.11
CA VAL A 608 1.39 -2.06 -33.87
C VAL A 608 1.07 -2.78 -32.55
N SER A 609 1.39 -4.07 -32.49
CA SER A 609 1.34 -4.81 -31.22
C SER A 609 2.40 -4.30 -30.23
N GLY A 610 2.19 -4.50 -28.93
CA GLY A 610 3.17 -4.11 -27.90
C GLY A 610 2.93 -2.74 -27.27
N LYS A 611 1.70 -2.22 -27.32
CA LYS A 611 1.31 -0.93 -26.71
C LYS A 611 1.69 -0.80 -25.23
N ARG A 612 1.72 -1.90 -24.48
CA ARG A 612 2.19 -1.94 -23.08
C ARG A 612 3.66 -1.56 -22.92
N LEU A 613 4.50 -2.09 -23.81
CA LEU A 613 5.92 -1.73 -23.85
C LEU A 613 6.09 -0.28 -24.28
N LEU A 614 5.30 0.19 -25.26
CA LEU A 614 5.31 1.59 -25.68
C LEU A 614 4.90 2.54 -24.54
N LEU A 615 3.86 2.21 -23.78
CA LEU A 615 3.45 2.97 -22.60
C LEU A 615 4.55 3.01 -21.55
N GLU A 616 5.20 1.88 -21.28
CA GLU A 616 6.36 1.84 -20.39
C GLU A 616 7.50 2.73 -20.92
N THR A 617 7.78 2.71 -22.24
CA THR A 617 8.79 3.57 -22.85
C THR A 617 8.48 5.04 -22.65
N VAL A 618 7.26 5.49 -22.99
CA VAL A 618 6.82 6.88 -22.76
C VAL A 618 6.95 7.28 -21.29
N THR A 619 6.57 6.38 -20.38
CA THR A 619 6.67 6.63 -18.93
C THR A 619 8.12 6.84 -18.52
N ARG A 620 9.03 5.97 -18.97
CA ARG A 620 10.45 6.04 -18.59
C ARG A 620 11.17 7.20 -19.26
N THR A 621 10.85 7.53 -20.51
CA THR A 621 11.36 8.74 -21.18
C THR A 621 10.94 9.98 -20.39
N SER A 622 9.67 10.09 -20.00
CA SER A 622 9.16 11.20 -19.16
C SER A 622 9.86 11.31 -17.80
N GLN A 623 10.32 10.20 -17.23
CA GLN A 623 11.12 10.23 -15.99
C GLN A 623 12.53 10.77 -16.20
N LEU A 624 13.14 10.50 -17.36
CA LEU A 624 14.46 11.03 -17.69
C LEU A 624 14.40 12.54 -17.96
N ILE A 625 13.30 13.05 -18.55
CA ILE A 625 13.02 14.50 -18.62
C ILE A 625 13.05 15.12 -17.21
N ALA A 626 12.31 14.52 -16.26
CA ALA A 626 12.15 15.10 -14.93
C ALA A 626 13.36 14.88 -14.01
N GLN A 627 14.10 13.78 -14.20
CA GLN A 627 15.19 13.33 -13.34
C GLN A 627 16.31 12.65 -14.17
N PRO A 628 17.07 13.41 -14.96
CA PRO A 628 18.10 12.85 -15.86
C PRO A 628 19.20 12.06 -15.11
N ASP A 629 19.44 12.39 -13.84
CA ASP A 629 20.46 11.72 -13.02
C ASP A 629 20.03 10.39 -12.40
N ASN A 630 18.76 9.99 -12.52
CA ASN A 630 18.23 8.79 -11.87
C ASN A 630 18.82 7.50 -12.47
N LYS A 631 19.83 6.93 -11.79
CA LYS A 631 20.53 5.70 -12.21
C LYS A 631 19.58 4.51 -12.40
N ASN A 632 18.62 4.34 -11.50
CA ASN A 632 17.64 3.25 -11.58
C ASN A 632 16.73 3.40 -12.81
N ALA A 633 16.32 4.64 -13.13
CA ALA A 633 15.54 4.93 -14.33
C ALA A 633 16.33 4.58 -15.59
N ALA A 634 17.61 4.97 -15.67
CA ALA A 634 18.48 4.68 -16.80
C ALA A 634 18.73 3.15 -17.00
N GLU A 635 18.97 2.40 -15.92
CA GLU A 635 19.12 0.94 -16.00
C GLU A 635 17.85 0.23 -16.47
N ARG A 636 16.69 0.67 -15.97
CA ARG A 636 15.39 0.15 -16.41
C ARG A 636 15.12 0.50 -17.86
N TYR A 637 15.49 1.70 -18.31
CA TYR A 637 15.39 2.13 -19.70
C TYR A 637 16.18 1.20 -20.64
N GLN A 638 17.39 0.78 -20.24
CA GLN A 638 18.18 -0.18 -21.00
C GLN A 638 17.52 -1.58 -21.06
N LYS A 639 17.00 -2.06 -19.93
CA LYS A 639 16.30 -3.36 -19.90
C LYS A 639 15.09 -3.32 -20.83
N LEU A 640 14.38 -2.19 -20.87
CA LEU A 640 13.25 -1.96 -21.75
C LEU A 640 13.65 -1.96 -23.23
N ALA A 641 14.74 -1.27 -23.61
CA ALA A 641 15.26 -1.27 -24.98
C ALA A 641 15.47 -2.71 -25.52
N LYS A 642 16.04 -3.60 -24.68
CA LYS A 642 16.21 -5.04 -25.01
C LYS A 642 14.88 -5.80 -25.16
N GLN A 643 13.85 -5.40 -24.43
CA GLN A 643 12.50 -6.00 -24.52
C GLN A 643 11.72 -5.50 -25.74
N LEU A 644 12.04 -4.29 -26.24
CA LEU A 644 11.45 -3.76 -27.47
C LEU A 644 11.94 -4.49 -28.73
N THR A 645 13.07 -5.20 -28.66
CA THR A 645 13.69 -5.89 -29.82
C THR A 645 12.81 -7.00 -30.36
N ILE A 646 12.53 -6.95 -31.67
CA ILE A 646 11.79 -8.00 -32.38
C ILE A 646 12.79 -9.02 -32.94
N LYS A 647 12.95 -10.16 -32.25
CA LYS A 647 13.95 -11.18 -32.62
C LYS A 647 13.68 -11.87 -33.97
N TYR A 648 12.41 -11.94 -34.41
CA TYR A 648 12.01 -12.62 -35.65
C TYR A 648 10.89 -11.86 -36.41
N PRO A 649 11.22 -10.79 -37.16
CA PRO A 649 10.23 -9.95 -37.84
C PRO A 649 9.33 -10.72 -38.83
N TYR A 650 9.93 -11.56 -39.67
CA TYR A 650 9.21 -12.37 -40.66
C TYR A 650 8.27 -13.40 -40.04
N LEU A 651 8.64 -13.97 -38.88
CA LEU A 651 7.77 -14.89 -38.15
C LEU A 651 6.53 -14.16 -37.60
N ASN A 652 6.69 -12.93 -37.11
CA ASN A 652 5.55 -12.11 -36.66
C ASN A 652 4.61 -11.74 -37.81
N ILE A 653 5.14 -11.49 -39.02
CA ILE A 653 4.32 -11.31 -40.23
C ILE A 653 3.51 -12.58 -40.51
N GLY A 654 4.16 -13.75 -40.51
CA GLY A 654 3.51 -15.05 -40.73
C GLY A 654 2.44 -15.38 -39.69
N VAL A 655 2.75 -15.22 -38.40
CA VAL A 655 1.80 -15.42 -37.29
C VAL A 655 0.63 -14.44 -37.37
N GLY A 656 0.89 -13.18 -37.73
CA GLY A 656 -0.14 -12.17 -37.92
C GLY A 656 -1.11 -12.55 -39.05
N LEU A 657 -0.59 -13.00 -40.19
CA LEU A 657 -1.40 -13.50 -41.32
C LEU A 657 -2.21 -14.73 -40.94
N LEU A 658 -1.62 -15.68 -40.21
CA LEU A 658 -2.31 -16.86 -39.71
C LEU A 658 -3.47 -16.49 -38.78
N LYS A 659 -3.26 -15.54 -37.86
CA LYS A 659 -4.33 -15.03 -36.97
C LYS A 659 -5.44 -14.33 -37.74
N ILE A 660 -5.12 -13.53 -38.75
CA ILE A 660 -6.12 -12.89 -39.63
C ILE A 660 -6.93 -13.95 -40.36
N PHE A 661 -6.27 -14.94 -40.96
CA PHE A 661 -6.92 -16.00 -41.73
C PHE A 661 -7.83 -16.87 -40.86
N SER A 662 -7.33 -17.34 -39.71
CA SER A 662 -8.13 -18.06 -38.71
C SER A 662 -9.29 -17.21 -38.19
N GLY A 663 -9.04 -15.91 -37.96
CA GLY A 663 -10.07 -14.95 -37.57
C GLY A 663 -11.18 -14.83 -38.62
N LEU A 664 -10.85 -14.72 -39.90
CA LEU A 664 -11.81 -14.63 -41.01
C LEU A 664 -12.64 -15.92 -41.17
N LEU A 665 -12.02 -17.09 -41.07
CA LEU A 665 -12.72 -18.38 -41.11
C LEU A 665 -13.74 -18.51 -39.97
N ILE A 666 -13.36 -18.08 -38.76
CA ILE A 666 -14.23 -18.15 -37.58
C ILE A 666 -15.23 -16.98 -37.57
N TYR A 667 -14.94 -15.84 -38.19
CA TYR A 667 -15.79 -14.64 -38.19
C TYR A 667 -17.17 -14.92 -38.79
N ILE A 668 -17.20 -15.66 -39.91
CA ILE A 668 -18.43 -16.09 -40.59
C ILE A 668 -19.21 -17.06 -39.70
N ALA A 669 -18.54 -18.03 -39.08
CA ALA A 669 -19.17 -19.02 -38.21
C ALA A 669 -19.61 -18.47 -36.83
N SER A 670 -19.00 -17.38 -36.36
CA SER A 670 -19.19 -16.84 -35.00
C SER A 670 -20.05 -15.58 -34.94
N PHE A 671 -20.69 -15.18 -36.06
CA PHE A 671 -21.49 -13.96 -36.18
C PHE A 671 -20.74 -12.73 -35.66
N GLY A 672 -19.49 -12.55 -36.09
CA GLY A 672 -18.70 -11.35 -35.80
C GLY A 672 -17.84 -11.40 -34.54
N LYS A 673 -17.98 -12.41 -33.67
CA LYS A 673 -17.19 -12.51 -32.41
C LYS A 673 -15.69 -12.71 -32.64
N ALA A 674 -15.26 -13.14 -33.83
CA ALA A 674 -13.84 -13.29 -34.17
C ALA A 674 -13.13 -12.00 -34.64
N GLN A 675 -13.79 -10.85 -34.64
CA GLN A 675 -13.19 -9.57 -35.08
C GLN A 675 -11.91 -9.23 -34.32
N LYS A 676 -11.85 -9.59 -33.02
CA LYS A 676 -10.69 -9.41 -32.16
C LYS A 676 -9.44 -10.13 -32.67
N TRP A 677 -9.59 -11.33 -33.23
CA TRP A 677 -8.47 -12.11 -33.76
C TRP A 677 -7.90 -11.47 -35.03
N ILE A 678 -8.77 -10.88 -35.86
CA ILE A 678 -8.39 -10.17 -37.07
C ILE A 678 -7.58 -8.91 -36.72
N THR A 679 -8.04 -8.11 -35.74
CA THR A 679 -7.32 -6.91 -35.29
C THR A 679 -5.99 -7.27 -34.61
N GLU A 680 -5.95 -8.30 -33.76
CA GLU A 680 -4.69 -8.78 -33.15
C GLU A 680 -3.71 -9.30 -34.21
N GLY A 681 -4.20 -10.00 -35.23
CA GLY A 681 -3.39 -10.48 -36.34
C GLY A 681 -2.81 -9.34 -37.19
N ARG A 682 -3.61 -8.30 -37.48
CA ARG A 682 -3.13 -7.07 -38.15
C ARG A 682 -2.05 -6.38 -37.33
N ALA A 683 -2.27 -6.18 -36.03
CA ALA A 683 -1.29 -5.55 -35.14
C ALA A 683 0.03 -6.34 -35.05
N THR A 684 -0.05 -7.67 -35.02
CA THR A 684 1.13 -8.56 -34.99
C THR A 684 1.91 -8.49 -36.32
N ARG A 685 1.20 -8.48 -37.45
CA ARG A 685 1.81 -8.29 -38.78
C ARG A 685 2.48 -6.93 -38.90
N MET A 686 1.80 -5.86 -38.47
CA MET A 686 2.35 -4.50 -38.52
C MET A 686 3.60 -4.35 -37.64
N ALA A 687 3.65 -5.02 -36.48
CA ALA A 687 4.86 -5.05 -35.67
C ALA A 687 6.05 -5.73 -36.40
N GLY A 688 5.79 -6.78 -37.18
CA GLY A 688 6.82 -7.40 -38.02
C GLY A 688 7.29 -6.50 -39.17
N LEU A 689 6.36 -5.80 -39.84
CA LEU A 689 6.68 -4.84 -40.92
C LEU A 689 7.42 -3.60 -40.42
N GLN A 690 7.16 -3.18 -39.18
CA GLN A 690 7.76 -2.01 -38.55
C GLN A 690 8.97 -2.37 -37.66
N ALA A 691 9.61 -3.51 -37.91
CA ALA A 691 10.77 -3.94 -37.14
C ALA A 691 11.96 -2.97 -37.27
N ASP A 692 12.14 -2.34 -38.43
CA ASP A 692 13.19 -1.34 -38.64
C ASP A 692 12.90 -0.05 -37.86
N ALA A 693 11.67 0.46 -37.90
CA ALA A 693 11.26 1.61 -37.08
C ALA A 693 11.40 1.32 -35.58
N ARG A 694 11.13 0.08 -35.15
CA ARG A 694 11.37 -0.38 -33.79
C ARG A 694 12.86 -0.41 -33.44
N ARG A 695 13.72 -0.77 -34.39
CA ARG A 695 15.16 -0.73 -34.23
C ARG A 695 15.67 0.70 -34.13
N THR A 696 15.20 1.61 -34.98
CA THR A 696 15.49 3.05 -34.85
C THR A 696 15.09 3.58 -33.48
N LEU A 697 13.91 3.21 -32.96
CA LEU A 697 13.50 3.58 -31.60
C LEU A 697 14.51 3.09 -30.55
N ILE A 698 14.96 1.83 -30.65
CA ILE A 698 15.95 1.26 -29.73
C ILE A 698 17.29 2.01 -29.82
N ASP A 699 17.76 2.28 -31.03
CA ASP A 699 19.02 2.98 -31.26
C ASP A 699 18.96 4.40 -30.63
N LYS A 700 17.84 5.10 -30.77
CA LYS A 700 17.63 6.42 -30.14
C LYS A 700 17.55 6.35 -28.62
N MET A 701 16.93 5.30 -28.07
CA MET A 701 16.95 5.05 -26.61
C MET A 701 18.36 4.80 -26.07
N ASP A 702 19.19 4.06 -26.82
CA ASP A 702 20.58 3.83 -26.46
C ASP A 702 21.41 5.13 -26.55
N SER A 703 21.09 6.02 -27.50
CA SER A 703 21.72 7.34 -27.59
C SER A 703 21.45 8.23 -26.38
N ILE A 704 20.18 8.35 -25.96
CA ILE A 704 19.78 9.08 -24.73
C ILE A 704 20.62 8.59 -23.54
N LYS A 705 20.79 7.28 -23.40
CA LYS A 705 21.58 6.69 -22.32
C LYS A 705 23.07 7.07 -22.40
N ASN A 706 23.67 6.99 -23.59
CA ASN A 706 25.08 7.29 -23.76
C ASN A 706 25.35 8.77 -23.46
N GLN A 707 24.48 9.67 -23.92
CA GLN A 707 24.56 11.09 -23.56
C GLN A 707 24.49 11.29 -22.05
N LEU A 708 23.54 10.65 -21.34
CA LEU A 708 23.47 10.73 -19.87
C LEU A 708 24.73 10.25 -19.15
N LYS A 709 25.48 9.31 -19.74
CA LYS A 709 26.76 8.87 -19.19
C LYS A 709 27.87 9.89 -19.45
N ILE A 710 27.89 10.49 -20.63
CA ILE A 710 28.89 11.48 -21.05
C ILE A 710 28.69 12.77 -20.25
N THR A 711 27.46 13.27 -20.13
CA THR A 711 27.14 14.53 -19.43
C THR A 711 27.55 14.51 -17.96
N LYS A 712 27.51 13.35 -17.29
CA LYS A 712 27.97 13.16 -15.91
C LYS A 712 29.48 13.25 -15.72
N ILE A 713 30.27 13.15 -16.78
CA ILE A 713 31.71 13.38 -16.73
C ILE A 713 31.91 14.89 -16.89
N PRO A 714 32.55 15.58 -15.93
CA PRO A 714 32.90 16.99 -16.08
C PRO A 714 33.71 17.25 -17.37
N PRO A 715 33.52 18.38 -18.07
CA PRO A 715 34.22 18.68 -19.32
C PRO A 715 35.74 18.50 -19.22
N GLU A 716 36.36 18.94 -18.13
CA GLU A 716 37.79 18.78 -17.87
C GLU A 716 38.23 17.30 -17.84
N LEU A 717 37.42 16.42 -17.24
CA LEU A 717 37.69 14.99 -17.23
C LEU A 717 37.40 14.35 -18.58
N ARG A 718 36.47 14.89 -19.39
CA ARG A 718 36.24 14.40 -20.76
C ARG A 718 37.45 14.70 -21.65
N GLU A 719 37.99 15.90 -21.53
CA GLU A 719 39.21 16.32 -22.24
C GLU A 719 40.41 15.48 -21.82
N GLU A 720 40.59 15.26 -20.52
CA GLU A 720 41.69 14.44 -19.99
C GLU A 720 41.62 13.00 -20.53
N ASN A 721 40.44 12.37 -20.48
CA ASN A 721 40.25 11.01 -20.98
C ASN A 721 40.48 10.91 -22.49
N LEU A 722 40.00 11.89 -23.27
CA LEU A 722 40.20 11.94 -24.71
C LEU A 722 41.68 12.10 -25.06
N THR A 723 42.36 13.04 -24.40
CA THR A 723 43.79 13.33 -24.59
C THR A 723 44.64 12.11 -24.28
N ALA A 724 44.36 11.41 -23.17
CA ALA A 724 45.04 10.18 -22.79
C ALA A 724 44.94 9.10 -23.89
N ILE A 725 43.74 8.92 -24.46
CA ILE A 725 43.51 7.92 -25.52
C ILE A 725 44.20 8.33 -26.83
N ILE A 726 44.10 9.60 -27.25
CA ILE A 726 44.79 10.11 -28.46
C ILE A 726 46.30 9.89 -28.35
N LYS A 727 46.85 10.12 -27.17
CA LYS A 727 48.27 9.90 -26.87
C LYS A 727 48.67 8.45 -26.93
N LEU A 728 47.86 7.55 -26.37
CA LEU A 728 48.06 6.11 -26.52
C LEU A 728 48.13 5.74 -27.99
N LEU A 729 47.13 6.14 -28.80
CA LEU A 729 47.04 5.87 -30.24
C LEU A 729 48.22 6.45 -31.04
N GLY A 730 48.90 7.49 -30.53
CA GLY A 730 50.12 8.04 -31.11
C GLY A 730 51.42 7.34 -30.72
N SER A 731 51.37 6.31 -29.87
CA SER A 731 52.56 5.60 -29.40
C SER A 731 53.07 4.56 -30.41
N ASN A 732 54.34 4.17 -30.27
CA ASN A 732 54.95 3.14 -31.11
C ASN A 732 54.39 1.72 -30.85
N LEU A 733 53.44 1.57 -29.92
CA LEU A 733 52.86 0.28 -29.53
C LEU A 733 52.07 -0.38 -30.66
N PHE A 734 51.48 0.42 -31.56
CA PHE A 734 50.58 -0.09 -32.60
C PHE A 734 51.26 -0.31 -33.95
N LYS A 735 52.50 0.16 -34.13
CA LYS A 735 53.20 0.15 -35.42
C LYS A 735 53.44 -1.26 -35.94
N GLY A 736 53.21 -1.44 -37.23
CA GLY A 736 53.52 -2.69 -37.95
C GLY A 736 55.02 -2.87 -38.18
N GLU A 737 55.40 -3.98 -38.83
CA GLU A 737 56.82 -4.28 -39.15
C GLU A 737 57.50 -3.22 -40.03
N SER A 738 56.71 -2.46 -40.82
CA SER A 738 57.19 -1.33 -41.62
C SER A 738 57.43 -0.04 -40.82
N GLY A 739 56.99 0.02 -39.56
CA GLY A 739 57.06 1.22 -38.72
C GLY A 739 55.89 2.20 -38.89
N ASP A 740 54.92 1.88 -39.73
CA ASP A 740 53.71 2.69 -39.95
C ASP A 740 52.57 2.28 -39.00
N ASP A 741 51.68 3.23 -38.71
CA ASP A 741 50.46 2.98 -37.94
C ASP A 741 49.50 2.12 -38.79
N PRO A 742 48.80 1.13 -38.21
CA PRO A 742 47.73 0.43 -38.93
C PRO A 742 46.67 1.45 -39.38
N ASP A 743 46.18 1.32 -40.61
CA ASP A 743 45.19 2.25 -41.19
C ASP A 743 44.01 2.55 -40.24
N ILE A 744 43.51 1.51 -39.56
CA ILE A 744 42.41 1.66 -38.60
C ILE A 744 42.76 2.55 -37.40
N ILE A 745 44.01 2.52 -36.92
CA ILE A 745 44.47 3.35 -35.80
C ILE A 745 44.61 4.80 -36.26
N SER A 746 45.14 5.04 -37.46
CA SER A 746 45.21 6.38 -38.05
C SER A 746 43.83 7.00 -38.27
N GLU A 747 42.87 6.21 -38.77
CA GLU A 747 41.49 6.64 -38.97
C GLU A 747 40.78 6.96 -37.64
N ILE A 748 40.94 6.11 -36.60
CA ILE A 748 40.39 6.38 -35.26
C ILE A 748 41.02 7.65 -34.69
N LYS A 749 42.34 7.83 -34.83
CA LYS A 749 43.04 9.02 -34.33
C LYS A 749 42.52 10.30 -34.99
N GLY A 750 42.31 10.28 -36.31
CA GLY A 750 41.71 11.41 -37.04
C GLY A 750 40.33 11.77 -36.51
N ILE A 751 39.48 10.77 -36.28
CA ILE A 751 38.15 10.96 -35.69
C ILE A 751 38.22 11.62 -34.30
N LEU A 752 39.16 11.19 -33.45
CA LEU A 752 39.26 11.71 -32.08
C LEU A 752 39.80 13.14 -31.98
N GLN A 753 40.63 13.57 -32.95
CA GLN A 753 41.24 14.90 -32.95
C GLN A 753 40.23 16.02 -33.23
N ASP A 754 39.10 15.68 -33.86
CA ASP A 754 38.06 16.64 -34.25
C ASP A 754 36.97 16.80 -33.17
N ILE A 755 37.08 16.11 -32.02
CA ILE A 755 36.08 16.16 -30.95
C ILE A 755 36.28 17.38 -30.05
N HIS A 756 35.25 18.22 -29.92
CA HIS A 756 35.23 19.30 -28.94
C HIS A 756 34.84 18.82 -27.53
N PRO A 757 35.67 19.07 -26.48
CA PRO A 757 35.43 18.58 -25.11
C PRO A 757 34.07 18.95 -24.49
N GLU A 758 33.52 20.10 -24.88
CA GLU A 758 32.26 20.61 -24.37
C GLU A 758 31.04 20.01 -25.09
N ASN A 759 31.22 19.43 -26.28
CA ASN A 759 30.12 18.91 -27.09
C ASN A 759 29.88 17.41 -26.83
N SER A 760 28.99 17.10 -25.88
CA SER A 760 28.68 15.71 -25.50
C SER A 760 28.10 14.86 -26.65
N GLN A 761 27.49 15.48 -27.66
CA GLN A 761 26.95 14.79 -28.83
C GLN A 761 28.05 14.34 -29.79
N GLU A 762 29.09 15.17 -30.00
CA GLU A 762 30.25 14.79 -30.81
C GLU A 762 30.95 13.56 -30.23
N TYR A 763 31.10 13.49 -28.90
CA TYR A 763 31.65 12.31 -28.23
C TYR A 763 30.90 11.03 -28.61
N GLU A 764 29.57 11.06 -28.61
CA GLU A 764 28.76 9.89 -28.97
C GLU A 764 28.79 9.59 -30.47
N GLN A 765 28.70 10.62 -31.31
CA GLN A 765 28.73 10.49 -32.77
C GLN A 765 30.06 9.92 -33.25
N GLU A 766 31.18 10.43 -32.75
CA GLU A 766 32.51 9.95 -33.08
C GLU A 766 32.77 8.55 -32.52
N LEU A 767 32.33 8.24 -31.29
CA LEU A 767 32.38 6.85 -30.79
C LEU A 767 31.56 5.89 -31.65
N THR A 768 30.42 6.34 -32.18
CA THR A 768 29.58 5.54 -33.08
C THR A 768 30.24 5.34 -34.44
N LYS A 769 30.88 6.39 -34.98
CA LYS A 769 31.68 6.30 -36.22
C LYS A 769 32.84 5.31 -36.05
N ILE A 770 33.57 5.40 -34.93
CA ILE A 770 34.65 4.46 -34.59
C ILE A 770 34.12 3.02 -34.52
N LYS A 771 33.01 2.77 -33.83
CA LYS A 771 32.42 1.42 -33.76
C LYS A 771 32.03 0.86 -35.13
N LYS A 772 31.45 1.69 -36.00
CA LYS A 772 31.11 1.31 -37.38
C LYS A 772 32.36 1.00 -38.20
N LEU A 773 33.40 1.83 -38.05
CA LEU A 773 34.69 1.63 -38.70
C LEU A 773 35.31 0.28 -38.29
N ILE A 774 35.30 -0.03 -36.99
CA ILE A 774 35.82 -1.29 -36.45
C ILE A 774 35.02 -2.48 -36.98
N ALA A 775 33.70 -2.39 -36.99
CA ALA A 775 32.83 -3.48 -37.46
C ALA A 775 32.97 -3.77 -38.97
N ALA A 776 33.51 -2.83 -39.75
CA ALA A 776 33.68 -2.96 -41.20
C ALA A 776 35.03 -3.58 -41.62
N LYS A 777 36.00 -3.73 -40.69
CA LYS A 777 37.32 -4.30 -40.99
C LYS A 777 37.47 -5.71 -40.41
N GLU A 778 37.85 -6.67 -41.26
CA GLU A 778 38.26 -8.02 -40.86
C GLU A 778 39.76 -8.17 -41.10
N ASP A 779 40.58 -7.75 -40.15
CA ASP A 779 42.04 -7.87 -40.23
C ASP A 779 42.61 -8.57 -38.98
N ASN A 780 43.71 -9.30 -39.17
CA ASN A 780 44.51 -9.87 -38.08
C ASN A 780 45.43 -8.79 -37.51
N PHE A 781 44.96 -8.11 -36.47
CA PHE A 781 45.71 -7.10 -35.76
C PHE A 781 46.67 -7.69 -34.71
N ASN A 782 47.76 -6.98 -34.40
CA ASN A 782 48.58 -7.31 -33.24
C ASN A 782 47.79 -7.19 -31.92
N GLU A 783 48.28 -7.82 -30.85
CA GLU A 783 47.56 -7.92 -29.57
C GLU A 783 47.19 -6.56 -28.97
N ALA A 784 48.07 -5.57 -29.09
CA ALA A 784 47.82 -4.21 -28.59
C ALA A 784 46.69 -3.52 -29.38
N THR A 785 46.73 -3.59 -30.71
CA THR A 785 45.69 -3.05 -31.59
C THR A 785 44.35 -3.75 -31.33
N ALA A 786 44.34 -5.09 -31.26
CA ALA A 786 43.13 -5.86 -30.95
C ALA A 786 42.51 -5.45 -29.60
N SER A 787 43.34 -5.19 -28.57
CA SER A 787 42.89 -4.74 -27.25
C SER A 787 42.22 -3.36 -27.30
N VAL A 788 42.80 -2.41 -28.04
CA VAL A 788 42.21 -1.08 -28.25
C VAL A 788 40.89 -1.15 -29.02
N LEU A 789 40.85 -1.86 -30.14
CA LEU A 789 39.63 -2.01 -30.94
C LEU A 789 38.52 -2.70 -30.13
N LYS A 790 38.88 -3.68 -29.29
CA LYS A 790 37.95 -4.32 -28.36
C LYS A 790 37.40 -3.32 -27.35
N ALA A 791 38.25 -2.46 -26.76
CA ALA A 791 37.79 -1.45 -25.81
C ALA A 791 36.79 -0.46 -26.46
N PHE A 792 37.10 0.06 -27.65
CA PHE A 792 36.17 0.91 -28.40
C PHE A 792 34.86 0.22 -28.77
N SER A 793 34.90 -1.08 -29.08
CA SER A 793 33.71 -1.85 -29.46
C SER A 793 32.74 -2.07 -28.30
N HIS A 794 33.25 -2.24 -27.07
CA HIS A 794 32.45 -2.69 -25.93
C HIS A 794 32.03 -1.57 -24.96
N HIS A 795 32.69 -0.42 -24.98
CA HIS A 795 32.46 0.66 -24.01
C HIS A 795 31.75 1.87 -24.61
N GLY A 796 31.07 2.66 -23.77
CA GLY A 796 30.20 3.76 -24.18
C GLY A 796 30.74 5.16 -23.88
N THR A 797 31.87 5.27 -23.19
CA THR A 797 32.53 6.55 -22.87
C THR A 797 34.04 6.41 -22.92
N PHE A 798 34.75 7.51 -23.19
CA PHE A 798 36.22 7.51 -23.14
C PHE A 798 36.77 7.24 -21.74
N LYS A 799 36.04 7.55 -20.67
CA LYS A 799 36.40 7.16 -19.30
C LYS A 799 36.40 5.64 -19.12
N GLU A 800 35.36 4.96 -19.59
CA GLU A 800 35.28 3.48 -19.57
C GLU A 800 36.38 2.86 -20.45
N ILE A 801 36.61 3.43 -21.64
CA ILE A 801 37.66 2.96 -22.56
C ILE A 801 39.05 3.11 -21.91
N ARG A 802 39.39 4.29 -21.39
CA ARG A 802 40.65 4.53 -20.67
C ARG A 802 40.79 3.56 -19.51
N SER A 803 39.76 3.39 -18.70
CA SER A 803 39.79 2.48 -17.54
C SER A 803 40.13 1.04 -17.91
N VAL A 804 39.56 0.50 -19.01
CA VAL A 804 39.87 -0.87 -19.46
C VAL A 804 41.24 -0.96 -20.09
N LEU A 805 41.66 0.06 -20.84
CA LEU A 805 43.02 0.10 -21.41
C LEU A 805 44.09 0.22 -20.33
N SER A 806 43.79 0.89 -19.21
CA SER A 806 44.66 1.00 -18.05
C SER A 806 44.88 -0.33 -17.31
N GLU A 807 44.14 -1.40 -17.62
CA GLU A 807 44.43 -2.74 -17.09
C GLU A 807 45.75 -3.30 -17.65
N ASN A 808 46.20 -2.80 -18.80
CA ASN A 808 47.54 -3.09 -19.33
C ASN A 808 48.54 -2.04 -18.79
N PRO A 809 49.55 -2.44 -17.98
CA PRO A 809 50.48 -1.51 -17.34
C PRO A 809 51.23 -0.60 -18.33
N LEU A 810 51.59 -1.11 -19.51
CA LEU A 810 52.28 -0.34 -20.54
C LEU A 810 51.37 0.70 -21.18
N MET A 811 50.10 0.34 -21.45
CA MET A 811 49.12 1.31 -21.97
C MET A 811 48.76 2.37 -20.93
N GLN A 812 48.64 1.96 -19.66
CA GLN A 812 48.43 2.88 -18.53
C GLN A 812 49.57 3.90 -18.45
N GLU A 813 50.82 3.43 -18.45
CA GLU A 813 52.00 4.29 -18.41
C GLU A 813 52.00 5.31 -19.55
N ILE A 814 51.75 4.87 -20.79
CA ILE A 814 51.69 5.76 -21.97
C ILE A 814 50.57 6.80 -21.83
N MET A 815 49.38 6.41 -21.35
CA MET A 815 48.26 7.31 -21.13
C MET A 815 48.59 8.36 -20.05
N ASP A 816 49.28 7.94 -18.97
CA ASP A 816 49.52 8.76 -17.79
C ASP A 816 50.82 9.62 -17.85
N THR A 817 51.83 9.28 -18.68
CA THR A 817 53.16 9.95 -18.69
C THR A 817 53.36 10.96 -19.82
N GLY A 818 53.59 12.24 -19.54
CA GLY A 818 53.91 13.26 -20.56
C GLY A 818 55.27 12.98 -21.23
N GLU A 819 55.25 12.50 -22.47
CA GLU A 819 56.37 12.25 -23.40
C GLU A 819 57.17 10.94 -23.26
N HIS A 820 57.30 10.26 -24.42
CA HIS A 820 58.28 9.25 -24.83
C HIS A 820 58.63 8.09 -23.88
N VAL A 821 57.95 6.94 -24.06
CA VAL A 821 58.55 5.63 -23.73
C VAL A 821 59.68 5.36 -24.72
N SER A 822 60.89 5.74 -24.31
CA SER A 822 62.12 5.29 -24.92
C SER A 822 62.29 3.81 -24.58
N ARG A 823 62.38 2.96 -25.61
CA ARG A 823 62.78 1.55 -25.50
C ARG A 823 63.97 1.43 -24.55
N ASN A 824 63.76 0.75 -23.43
CA ASN A 824 64.76 -0.07 -22.76
C ASN A 824 64.05 -0.90 -21.69
N LEU A 825 63.74 -2.16 -22.03
CA LEU A 825 64.02 -3.35 -21.24
C LEU A 825 63.57 -4.58 -22.07
N PHE A 826 64.48 -5.54 -22.16
CA PHE A 826 64.41 -6.79 -22.90
C PHE A 826 63.29 -7.71 -22.44
#